data_AF-A0A353RGJ0-F1
#
_entry.id   AF-A0A353RGJ0-F1
#
_cell.length_a   1.000
_cell.length_b   1.000
_cell.length_c   1.000
_cell.angle_alpha   90.00
_cell.angle_beta   90.00
_cell.angle_gamma   90.00
#
_symmetry.space_group_name_H-M   'P 1'
#
loop_
_entity.id
_entity.type
_entity.pdbx_description
1 polymer ?
#
loop_
_entity_poly.entity_id
_entity_poly.type
_entity_poly.pdbx_seq_one_letter_code
_entity_poly.pdbx_strand_id
1 'polypeptide(L)'
;MVNVKPVKVGKNTRMSFARIDEVLDMPNLIEIQKKSYQWFLDEGLKEVFREVSGITDYTGNLVLDFVDYKLDTDKPNYSVEECKVRDATYSAPLRVTARLLNKESGEIKESEVYMGDFPLMTDSGTFIMNGAERVIVSQLVRSPGVYYKMEYDKTGKELYSTTVIPNRGAWLEYETDANDVFYVRIDKNRKIPVTVFIRALGLGTDQQILDFFGNDDRMTATIEKDPCKNMEEALFEIYRKLRPSEPPTIESAQAHLNGLFFDARRYDLSRVGRYKYNKKLNLAGRLAGQVLARPVADPSTGEVMAEAGATVSRALAEKMDDAGVTSVTVKVEDDKEVRVVSNGMVDISKYVDFDAKKECGIRERVRFSVLKEILDSCKTDDERKEQIGARRDDLVPSHITVDDIFASINYLDCLAMGLGNLDDIDHLGNRRIRSVGELLQNQFRIGFSRLERVIRERMTLQAQDLETLTPHSLINIRPVTAAIREFFGSSPLSQFMDQTNPLAELTHKRRLSALGPGGLSRDRAGFEVRDVHYTHYGRMCPIETPEGPNIGLISYLATFARINEYGFIEAPFRRVDKKTGVVTKEVVYMTADVEDNYVCVQANEPLDEEGHFLHAKVNGRYRDEFVEVERERADFMDVSPRMVVSVATAMIPFLEHDDANRALMGSNMQRQAVPLLKTEAPIVGTGMEYKAGVDSGVCILAKHAGVVRSVSADEIKVGTEDGQTDTYHITKFMRSNQGTCINQV
;
A
#
# COMPACT_ATOMS: atom_id res chain seq x y z
N MET A 1 14.13 40.87 -24.56
CA MET A 1 12.69 41.00 -24.28
C MET A 1 12.28 39.78 -23.49
N VAL A 2 11.59 39.94 -22.36
CA VAL A 2 11.07 38.79 -21.60
C VAL A 2 10.00 38.12 -22.48
N ASN A 3 10.17 36.83 -22.77
CA ASN A 3 9.20 36.08 -23.59
C ASN A 3 7.96 35.80 -22.73
N VAL A 4 6.97 36.68 -22.78
CA VAL A 4 5.74 36.58 -21.98
C VAL A 4 4.66 35.91 -22.82
N LYS A 5 4.13 34.78 -22.35
CA LYS A 5 3.13 33.97 -23.07
C LYS A 5 1.73 34.23 -22.51
N PRO A 6 0.70 34.56 -23.32
CA PRO A 6 -0.68 34.62 -22.83
C PRO A 6 -1.22 33.21 -22.57
N VAL A 7 -1.75 32.97 -21.37
CA VAL A 7 -2.36 31.71 -20.95
C VAL A 7 -3.82 31.95 -20.59
N LYS A 8 -4.72 31.16 -21.18
CA LYS A 8 -6.17 31.27 -20.95
C LYS A 8 -6.56 30.46 -19.71
N VAL A 9 -7.15 31.13 -18.73
CA VAL A 9 -7.67 30.53 -17.48
C VAL A 9 -9.18 30.81 -17.40
N GLY A 10 -9.97 29.84 -17.87
CA GLY A 10 -11.41 30.01 -18.04
C GLY A 10 -11.75 31.14 -19.03
N LYS A 11 -12.42 32.19 -18.54
CA LYS A 11 -12.75 33.40 -19.33
C LYS A 11 -11.63 34.46 -19.34
N ASN A 12 -10.68 34.38 -18.41
CA ASN A 12 -9.62 35.39 -18.27
C ASN A 12 -8.35 34.96 -19.01
N THR A 13 -7.53 35.93 -19.41
CA THR A 13 -6.18 35.68 -19.96
C THR A 13 -5.16 36.23 -18.99
N ARG A 14 -4.23 35.39 -18.52
CA ARG A 14 -3.10 35.79 -17.68
C ARG A 14 -1.82 35.78 -18.51
N MET A 15 -0.91 36.70 -18.21
CA MET A 15 0.39 36.77 -18.85
C MET A 15 1.40 35.96 -18.04
N SER A 16 1.92 34.87 -18.62
CA SER A 16 2.86 33.96 -17.98
C SER A 16 4.31 34.29 -18.31
N PHE A 17 5.16 34.22 -17.30
CA PHE A 17 6.62 34.39 -17.38
C PHE A 17 7.37 33.06 -17.48
N ALA A 18 6.66 31.94 -17.65
CA ALA A 18 7.25 30.60 -17.73
C ALA A 18 8.20 30.50 -18.93
N ARG A 19 9.43 30.03 -18.67
CA ARG A 19 10.46 29.77 -19.69
C ARG A 19 10.47 28.32 -20.17
N ILE A 20 9.88 27.43 -19.38
CA ILE A 20 9.82 25.99 -19.61
C ILE A 20 8.38 25.67 -20.02
N ASP A 21 8.22 24.79 -21.01
CA ASP A 21 6.91 24.30 -21.42
C ASP A 21 6.47 23.15 -20.51
N GLU A 22 5.19 23.17 -20.10
CA GLU A 22 4.63 22.08 -19.31
C GLU A 22 4.42 20.84 -20.20
N VAL A 23 5.05 19.72 -19.82
CA VAL A 23 5.00 18.46 -20.58
C VAL A 23 3.79 17.59 -20.18
N LEU A 24 3.26 17.81 -18.97
CA LEU A 24 2.17 17.04 -18.39
C LEU A 24 1.15 17.97 -17.74
N ASP A 25 -0.12 17.76 -18.07
CA ASP A 25 -1.22 18.44 -17.39
C ASP A 25 -1.37 17.96 -15.95
N MET A 26 -1.73 18.87 -15.06
CA MET A 26 -1.91 18.54 -13.65
C MET A 26 -3.06 17.55 -13.45
N PRO A 27 -2.86 16.43 -12.71
CA PRO A 27 -3.91 15.47 -12.44
C PRO A 27 -5.06 16.09 -11.62
N ASN A 28 -6.18 15.39 -11.52
CA ASN A 28 -7.26 15.83 -10.66
C ASN A 28 -6.83 15.72 -9.19
N LEU A 29 -6.88 16.84 -8.48
CA LEU A 29 -6.32 16.95 -7.13
C LEU A 29 -7.11 16.17 -6.06
N ILE A 30 -8.37 15.80 -6.32
CA ILE A 30 -9.21 15.00 -5.41
C ILE A 30 -9.37 13.54 -5.86
N GLU A 31 -8.71 13.16 -6.95
CA GLU A 31 -8.82 11.84 -7.58
C GLU A 31 -8.52 10.68 -6.63
N ILE A 32 -7.57 10.88 -5.71
CA ILE A 32 -7.13 9.85 -4.76
C ILE A 32 -8.27 9.34 -3.88
N GLN A 33 -9.08 10.26 -3.36
CA GLN A 33 -10.22 9.92 -2.50
C GLN A 33 -11.28 9.16 -3.32
N LYS A 34 -11.62 9.68 -4.51
CA LYS A 34 -12.65 9.11 -5.38
C LYS A 34 -12.26 7.73 -5.90
N LYS A 35 -11.05 7.59 -6.45
CA LYS A 35 -10.55 6.30 -6.96
C LYS A 35 -10.45 5.25 -5.86
N SER A 36 -9.97 5.62 -4.67
CA SER A 36 -9.86 4.68 -3.55
C SER A 36 -11.23 4.20 -3.06
N TYR A 37 -12.22 5.09 -2.99
CA TYR A 37 -13.58 4.70 -2.58
C TYR A 37 -14.29 3.87 -3.67
N GLN A 38 -14.12 4.22 -4.94
CA GLN A 38 -14.64 3.43 -6.06
C GLN A 38 -14.05 2.01 -6.07
N TRP A 39 -12.73 1.88 -5.90
CA TRP A 39 -12.08 0.58 -5.78
C TRP A 39 -12.65 -0.24 -4.60
N PHE A 40 -12.92 0.39 -3.46
CA PHE A 40 -13.55 -0.29 -2.33
C PHE A 40 -14.94 -0.82 -2.67
N LEU A 41 -15.75 -0.05 -3.40
CA LEU A 41 -17.08 -0.48 -3.84
C LEU A 41 -17.03 -1.58 -4.89
N ASP A 42 -16.05 -1.60 -5.79
CA ASP A 42 -16.01 -2.53 -6.92
C ASP A 42 -15.28 -3.85 -6.60
N GLU A 43 -14.18 -3.77 -5.85
CA GLU A 43 -13.29 -4.89 -5.53
C GLU A 43 -13.19 -5.13 -4.01
N GLY A 44 -12.99 -4.07 -3.22
CA GLY A 44 -12.66 -4.20 -1.79
C GLY A 44 -13.73 -4.92 -0.97
N LEU A 45 -15.02 -4.64 -1.21
CA LEU A 45 -16.13 -5.35 -0.58
C LEU A 45 -16.17 -6.83 -0.99
N LYS A 46 -15.97 -7.15 -2.27
CA LYS A 46 -15.93 -8.54 -2.77
C LYS A 46 -14.87 -9.36 -2.07
N GLU A 47 -13.68 -8.77 -1.88
CA GLU A 47 -12.60 -9.44 -1.16
C GLU A 47 -13.00 -9.79 0.28
N VAL A 48 -13.61 -8.84 1.01
CA VAL A 48 -14.06 -9.10 2.39
C VAL A 48 -15.13 -10.20 2.43
N PHE A 49 -16.07 -10.21 1.49
CA PHE A 49 -17.09 -11.27 1.42
C PHE A 49 -16.50 -12.64 1.11
N ARG A 50 -15.52 -12.72 0.19
CA ARG A 50 -14.82 -13.98 -0.12
C ARG A 50 -14.06 -14.53 1.08
N GLU A 51 -13.36 -13.68 1.81
CA GLU A 51 -12.60 -14.10 3.00
C GLU A 51 -13.48 -14.62 4.14
N VAL A 52 -14.70 -14.09 4.27
CA VAL A 52 -15.63 -14.44 5.34
C VAL A 52 -16.61 -15.55 4.89
N SER A 53 -16.62 -15.90 3.61
CA SER A 53 -17.43 -17.02 3.09
C SER A 53 -16.98 -18.38 3.64
N GLY A 54 -17.84 -19.39 3.56
CA GLY A 54 -17.57 -20.72 4.11
C GLY A 54 -17.61 -20.76 5.63
N ILE A 55 -18.61 -20.10 6.24
CA ILE A 55 -18.83 -20.16 7.69
C ILE A 55 -19.45 -21.53 8.01
N THR A 56 -18.71 -22.36 8.73
CA THR A 56 -19.20 -23.66 9.18
C THR A 56 -19.59 -23.64 10.65
N ASP A 57 -20.60 -24.42 10.99
CA ASP A 57 -20.86 -24.85 12.36
C ASP A 57 -19.70 -25.70 12.93
N TYR A 58 -19.74 -26.02 14.23
CA TYR A 58 -18.74 -26.88 14.87
C TYR A 58 -18.78 -28.32 14.36
N THR A 59 -19.95 -28.77 13.92
CA THR A 59 -20.20 -30.11 13.36
C THR A 59 -19.82 -30.23 11.88
N GLY A 60 -19.66 -29.11 11.16
CA GLY A 60 -19.27 -29.07 9.75
C GLY A 60 -20.41 -29.35 8.76
N ASN A 61 -21.65 -29.50 9.25
CA ASN A 61 -22.84 -29.89 8.48
C ASN A 61 -23.51 -28.71 7.77
N LEU A 62 -23.54 -27.54 8.42
CA LEU A 62 -24.16 -26.34 7.89
C LEU A 62 -23.07 -25.38 7.42
N VAL A 63 -23.19 -24.89 6.19
CA VAL A 63 -22.26 -23.92 5.59
C VAL A 63 -23.02 -22.70 5.10
N LEU A 64 -22.60 -21.51 5.54
CA LEU A 64 -23.16 -20.24 5.09
C LEU A 64 -22.13 -19.49 4.23
N ASP A 65 -22.57 -19.09 3.04
CA ASP A 65 -21.79 -18.36 2.05
C ASP A 65 -22.44 -17.02 1.70
N PHE A 66 -21.61 -16.02 1.44
CA PHE A 66 -22.04 -14.74 0.88
C PHE A 66 -21.70 -14.75 -0.61
N VAL A 67 -22.74 -14.73 -1.46
CA VAL A 67 -22.59 -14.90 -2.92
C VAL A 67 -22.33 -13.57 -3.60
N ASP A 68 -23.18 -12.58 -3.32
CA ASP A 68 -23.12 -11.28 -3.99
C ASP A 68 -23.68 -10.16 -3.07
N TYR A 69 -23.42 -8.92 -3.42
CA TYR A 69 -23.97 -7.75 -2.74
C TYR A 69 -24.50 -6.73 -3.74
N LYS A 70 -25.50 -5.98 -3.28
CA LYS A 70 -26.08 -4.87 -4.02
C LYS A 70 -26.10 -3.65 -3.12
N LEU A 71 -25.51 -2.56 -3.61
CA LEU A 71 -25.58 -1.25 -2.99
C LEU A 71 -26.46 -0.36 -3.87
N ASP A 72 -27.59 0.09 -3.36
CA ASP A 72 -28.54 0.92 -4.11
C ASP A 72 -28.05 2.38 -4.20
N THR A 73 -26.91 2.60 -4.87
CA THR A 73 -26.26 3.91 -5.02
C THR A 73 -27.11 4.93 -5.78
N ASP A 74 -27.93 4.48 -6.72
CA ASP A 74 -28.82 5.34 -7.53
C ASP A 74 -30.01 5.90 -6.73
N LYS A 75 -30.29 5.34 -5.54
CA LYS A 75 -31.39 5.76 -4.68
C LYS A 75 -30.91 5.95 -3.24
N PRO A 76 -30.09 6.98 -2.97
CA PRO A 76 -29.76 7.33 -1.60
C PRO A 76 -31.03 7.71 -0.84
N ASN A 77 -31.03 7.50 0.48
CA ASN A 77 -32.21 7.77 1.31
C ASN A 77 -32.65 9.24 1.26
N TYR A 78 -31.68 10.15 1.11
CA TYR A 78 -31.86 11.60 1.02
C TYR A 78 -30.78 12.20 0.11
N SER A 79 -31.05 13.39 -0.42
CA SER A 79 -30.02 14.19 -1.10
C SER A 79 -29.00 14.77 -0.10
N VAL A 80 -27.82 15.15 -0.60
CA VAL A 80 -26.76 15.79 0.19
C VAL A 80 -27.26 17.01 0.97
N GLU A 81 -28.09 17.84 0.34
CA GLU A 81 -28.66 19.05 0.96
C GLU A 81 -29.65 18.70 2.07
N GLU A 82 -30.56 17.75 1.82
CA GLU A 82 -31.51 17.28 2.83
C GLU A 82 -30.81 16.65 4.02
N CYS A 83 -29.71 15.90 3.81
CA CYS A 83 -28.92 15.33 4.89
C CYS A 83 -28.38 16.40 5.84
N LYS A 84 -27.87 17.52 5.29
CA LYS A 84 -27.36 18.64 6.09
C LYS A 84 -28.46 19.35 6.87
N VAL A 85 -29.65 19.53 6.28
CA VAL A 85 -30.77 20.21 6.94
C VAL A 85 -31.42 19.36 8.02
N ARG A 86 -31.49 18.04 7.83
CA ARG A 86 -32.17 17.10 8.73
C ARG A 86 -31.26 16.44 9.76
N ASP A 87 -29.99 16.85 9.84
CA ASP A 87 -28.95 16.17 10.62
C ASP A 87 -28.88 14.65 10.35
N ALA A 88 -29.11 14.27 9.08
CA ALA A 88 -29.10 12.88 8.64
C ALA A 88 -27.74 12.51 8.01
N THR A 89 -27.51 11.22 7.87
CA THR A 89 -26.32 10.68 7.18
C THR A 89 -26.64 10.44 5.71
N TYR A 90 -25.72 10.79 4.82
CA TYR A 90 -25.84 10.49 3.39
C TYR A 90 -25.44 9.04 3.16
N SER A 91 -26.42 8.16 2.97
CA SER A 91 -26.24 6.72 2.90
C SER A 91 -27.18 6.04 1.91
N ALA A 92 -26.79 4.84 1.47
CA ALA A 92 -27.62 3.94 0.68
C ALA A 92 -27.72 2.56 1.35
N PRO A 93 -28.84 1.84 1.17
CA PRO A 93 -29.00 0.52 1.73
C PRO A 93 -28.08 -0.51 1.06
N LEU A 94 -27.33 -1.27 1.87
CA LEU A 94 -26.53 -2.40 1.43
C LEU A 94 -27.30 -3.70 1.64
N ARG A 95 -27.45 -4.50 0.60
CA ARG A 95 -28.08 -5.83 0.64
C ARG A 95 -27.08 -6.89 0.19
N VAL A 96 -27.14 -8.06 0.81
CA VAL A 96 -26.23 -9.17 0.51
C VAL A 96 -27.03 -10.44 0.30
N THR A 97 -26.72 -11.17 -0.75
CA THR A 97 -27.29 -12.48 -1.06
C THR A 97 -26.51 -13.54 -0.28
N ALA A 98 -27.16 -14.14 0.72
CA ALA A 98 -26.58 -15.20 1.53
C ALA A 98 -27.19 -16.55 1.15
N ARG A 99 -26.34 -17.57 1.06
CA ARG A 99 -26.68 -18.95 0.75
C ARG A 99 -26.35 -19.83 1.95
N LEU A 100 -27.31 -20.62 2.41
CA LEU A 100 -27.13 -21.64 3.43
C LEU A 100 -27.23 -23.02 2.78
N LEU A 101 -26.15 -23.79 2.88
CA LEU A 101 -26.07 -25.18 2.42
C LEU A 101 -26.11 -26.10 3.64
N ASN A 102 -27.04 -27.06 3.63
CA ASN A 102 -27.00 -28.20 4.53
C ASN A 102 -26.37 -29.40 3.82
N LYS A 103 -25.22 -29.87 4.30
CA LYS A 103 -24.50 -31.00 3.69
C LYS A 103 -25.20 -32.34 3.86
N GLU A 104 -26.01 -32.52 4.91
CA GLU A 104 -26.71 -33.77 5.16
C GLU A 104 -27.90 -33.96 4.20
N SER A 105 -28.68 -32.89 3.99
CA SER A 105 -29.86 -32.94 3.10
C SER A 105 -29.57 -32.50 1.67
N GLY A 106 -28.46 -31.80 1.43
CA GLY A 106 -28.17 -31.13 0.16
C GLY A 106 -29.06 -29.91 -0.12
N GLU A 107 -29.87 -29.48 0.86
CA GLU A 107 -30.79 -28.35 0.70
C GLU A 107 -30.01 -27.02 0.67
N ILE A 108 -30.32 -26.19 -0.32
CA ILE A 108 -29.76 -24.85 -0.49
C ILE A 108 -30.88 -23.83 -0.29
N LYS A 109 -30.73 -22.98 0.74
CA LYS A 109 -31.63 -21.86 0.99
C LYS A 109 -30.90 -20.55 0.72
N GLU A 110 -31.41 -19.78 -0.24
CA GLU A 110 -30.89 -18.44 -0.57
C GLU A 110 -31.85 -17.35 -0.08
N SER A 111 -31.29 -16.25 0.43
CA SER A 111 -32.07 -15.09 0.84
C SER A 111 -31.27 -13.80 0.68
N GLU A 112 -31.94 -12.74 0.24
CA GLU A 112 -31.39 -11.38 0.24
C GLU A 112 -31.57 -10.78 1.65
N VAL A 113 -30.45 -10.41 2.28
CA VAL A 113 -30.42 -9.87 3.64
C VAL A 113 -29.96 -8.43 3.61
N TYR A 114 -30.73 -7.54 4.25
CA TYR A 114 -30.36 -6.15 4.45
C TYR A 114 -29.24 -6.04 5.49
N MET A 115 -28.09 -5.48 5.10
CA MET A 115 -26.89 -5.35 5.95
C MET A 115 -26.78 -4.02 6.69
N GLY A 116 -27.66 -3.06 6.39
CA GLY A 116 -27.66 -1.73 6.96
C GLY A 116 -27.41 -0.63 5.93
N ASP A 117 -27.54 0.62 6.39
CA ASP A 117 -27.27 1.81 5.60
C ASP A 117 -25.78 2.07 5.55
N PHE A 118 -25.22 2.18 4.34
CA PHE A 118 -23.82 2.44 4.11
C PHE A 118 -23.57 3.90 3.72
N PRO A 119 -22.70 4.65 4.44
CA PRO A 119 -22.38 6.04 4.08
C PRO A 119 -21.75 6.14 2.70
N LEU A 120 -22.30 7.04 1.86
CA LEU A 120 -21.78 7.30 0.52
C LEU A 120 -20.83 8.50 0.48
N MET A 121 -19.82 8.42 -0.38
CA MET A 121 -18.96 9.56 -0.69
C MET A 121 -19.68 10.50 -1.66
N THR A 122 -19.58 11.80 -1.39
CA THR A 122 -20.10 12.88 -2.25
C THR A 122 -19.20 13.09 -3.48
N ASP A 123 -19.70 13.81 -4.49
CA ASP A 123 -18.91 14.14 -5.69
C ASP A 123 -17.62 14.92 -5.41
N SER A 124 -17.60 15.67 -4.30
CA SER A 124 -16.45 16.46 -3.83
C SER A 124 -15.45 15.64 -3.02
N GLY A 125 -15.70 14.35 -2.77
CA GLY A 125 -14.80 13.46 -2.03
C GLY A 125 -14.95 13.53 -0.51
N THR A 126 -16.13 13.88 0.00
CA THR A 126 -16.44 14.02 1.43
C THR A 126 -17.55 13.06 1.87
N PHE A 127 -17.79 12.93 3.17
CA PHE A 127 -18.89 12.14 3.73
C PHE A 127 -19.75 13.03 4.62
N ILE A 128 -21.07 12.83 4.59
CA ILE A 128 -22.01 13.57 5.45
C ILE A 128 -22.51 12.62 6.54
N MET A 129 -22.12 12.90 7.77
CA MET A 129 -22.44 12.07 8.94
C MET A 129 -23.20 12.93 9.94
N ASN A 130 -24.46 12.59 10.20
CA ASN A 130 -25.36 13.35 11.09
C ASN A 130 -25.37 14.86 10.79
N GLY A 131 -25.57 15.22 9.51
CA GLY A 131 -25.58 16.62 9.04
C GLY A 131 -24.21 17.28 8.86
N ALA A 132 -23.14 16.73 9.47
CA ALA A 132 -21.81 17.32 9.40
C ALA A 132 -20.95 16.71 8.28
N GLU A 133 -20.25 17.56 7.52
CA GLU A 133 -19.27 17.10 6.54
C GLU A 133 -17.96 16.67 7.21
N ARG A 134 -17.50 15.47 6.82
CA ARG A 134 -16.28 14.83 7.29
C ARG A 134 -15.42 14.41 6.12
N VAL A 135 -14.12 14.34 6.38
CA VAL A 135 -13.12 13.83 5.46
C VAL A 135 -12.35 12.70 6.14
N ILE A 136 -12.11 11.62 5.39
CA ILE A 136 -11.24 10.54 5.85
C ILE A 136 -9.83 10.85 5.36
N VAL A 137 -8.96 11.14 6.32
CA VAL A 137 -7.56 11.47 6.05
C VAL A 137 -6.79 10.19 5.76
N SER A 138 -5.98 10.19 4.70
CA SER A 138 -5.14 9.05 4.35
C SER A 138 -4.03 8.86 5.38
N GLN A 139 -3.73 7.61 5.72
CA GLN A 139 -2.78 7.29 6.77
C GLN A 139 -1.46 6.80 6.19
N LEU A 140 -0.32 7.37 6.61
CA LEU A 140 1.01 6.87 6.26
C LEU A 140 1.45 5.84 7.31
N VAL A 141 1.65 4.60 6.89
CA VAL A 141 2.05 3.48 7.76
C VAL A 141 3.27 2.77 7.19
N ARG A 142 3.97 2.02 8.04
CA ARG A 142 5.01 1.09 7.58
C ARG A 142 4.37 -0.01 6.75
N SER A 143 5.00 -0.35 5.63
CA SER A 143 4.52 -1.42 4.77
C SER A 143 4.76 -2.78 5.44
N PRO A 144 3.87 -3.77 5.26
CA PRO A 144 4.19 -5.15 5.61
C PRO A 144 5.42 -5.60 4.81
N GLY A 145 6.39 -6.22 5.48
CA GLY A 145 7.69 -6.51 4.88
C GLY A 145 8.67 -7.10 5.88
N VAL A 146 9.85 -7.46 5.37
CA VAL A 146 11.00 -7.87 6.17
C VAL A 146 12.02 -6.74 6.15
N TYR A 147 12.42 -6.28 7.34
CA TYR A 147 13.32 -5.15 7.52
C TYR A 147 14.56 -5.56 8.30
N TYR A 148 15.74 -5.23 7.78
CA TYR A 148 17.01 -5.52 8.42
C TYR A 148 17.67 -4.24 8.92
N LYS A 149 18.22 -4.31 10.13
CA LYS A 149 18.95 -3.21 10.78
C LYS A 149 20.26 -3.74 11.37
N MET A 150 21.28 -2.91 11.34
CA MET A 150 22.53 -3.11 12.08
C MET A 150 22.65 -2.03 13.17
N GLU A 151 23.03 -2.45 14.36
CA GLU A 151 23.34 -1.57 15.49
C GLU A 151 24.68 -1.99 16.10
N TYR A 152 25.44 -1.04 16.64
CA TYR A 152 26.65 -1.34 17.40
C TYR A 152 26.31 -1.58 18.87
N ASP A 153 26.82 -2.68 19.42
CA ASP A 153 26.81 -2.90 20.87
C ASP A 153 27.76 -1.93 21.58
N LYS A 154 27.65 -1.83 22.91
CA LYS A 154 28.56 -1.06 23.77
C LYS A 154 30.02 -1.46 23.61
N THR A 155 30.27 -2.69 23.19
CA THR A 155 31.61 -3.24 22.92
C THR A 155 32.15 -2.88 21.53
N GLY A 156 31.33 -2.25 20.66
CA GLY A 156 31.67 -1.94 19.28
C GLY A 156 31.42 -3.08 18.30
N LYS A 157 30.85 -4.20 18.75
CA LYS A 157 30.47 -5.33 17.88
C LYS A 157 29.18 -5.01 17.13
N GLU A 158 29.14 -5.39 15.85
CA GLU A 158 27.94 -5.26 15.02
C GLU A 158 26.89 -6.30 15.41
N LEU A 159 25.69 -5.83 15.73
CA LEU A 159 24.52 -6.65 15.99
C LEU A 159 23.52 -6.46 14.88
N TYR A 160 23.09 -7.56 14.29
CA TYR A 160 22.11 -7.58 13.24
C TYR A 160 20.75 -7.96 13.83
N SER A 161 19.72 -7.25 13.38
CA SER A 161 18.35 -7.52 13.77
C SER A 161 17.42 -7.45 12.57
N THR A 162 16.37 -8.25 12.61
CA THR A 162 15.35 -8.29 11.58
C THR A 162 13.98 -8.21 12.21
N THR A 163 13.08 -7.45 11.59
CA THR A 163 11.66 -7.45 11.94
C THR A 163 10.84 -7.86 10.73
N VAL A 164 10.06 -8.93 10.88
CA VAL A 164 9.14 -9.48 9.89
C VAL A 164 7.73 -9.04 10.29
N ILE A 165 7.20 -8.07 9.54
CA ILE A 165 5.94 -7.38 9.86
C ILE A 165 4.84 -7.88 8.92
N PRO A 166 3.77 -8.51 9.44
CA PRO A 166 2.57 -8.80 8.66
C PRO A 166 1.64 -7.61 8.52
N ASN A 167 0.66 -7.69 7.62
CA ASN A 167 -0.46 -6.75 7.60
C ASN A 167 -1.37 -6.97 8.82
N ARG A 168 -1.61 -8.23 9.18
CA ARG A 168 -2.32 -8.69 10.37
C ARG A 168 -1.74 -10.02 10.83
N GLY A 169 -1.48 -10.18 12.12
CA GLY A 169 -0.97 -11.43 12.68
C GLY A 169 0.17 -11.19 13.65
N ALA A 170 0.83 -12.27 14.05
CA ALA A 170 1.95 -12.25 14.98
C ALA A 170 3.24 -11.71 14.32
N TRP A 171 4.02 -10.95 15.06
CA TRP A 171 5.31 -10.44 14.58
C TRP A 171 6.41 -11.47 14.81
N LEU A 172 7.39 -11.50 13.91
CA LEU A 172 8.63 -12.26 14.07
C LEU A 172 9.79 -11.28 14.13
N GLU A 173 10.58 -11.36 15.19
CA GLU A 173 11.77 -10.54 15.39
C GLU A 173 12.98 -11.45 15.57
N TYR A 174 14.03 -11.23 14.79
CA TYR A 174 15.30 -11.95 14.89
C TYR A 174 16.39 -11.00 15.37
N GLU A 175 17.27 -11.46 16.26
CA GLU A 175 18.34 -10.64 16.82
C GLU A 175 19.58 -11.48 17.14
N THR A 176 20.76 -10.95 16.84
CA THR A 176 22.03 -11.52 17.28
C THR A 176 22.49 -10.86 18.58
N ASP A 177 23.07 -11.64 19.49
CA ASP A 177 23.72 -11.12 20.70
C ASP A 177 25.24 -10.89 20.50
N ALA A 178 25.88 -10.29 21.51
CA ALA A 178 27.33 -10.05 21.48
C ALA A 178 28.17 -11.35 21.49
N ASN A 179 27.58 -12.51 21.83
CA ASN A 179 28.23 -13.82 21.82
C ASN A 179 27.96 -14.59 20.53
N ASP A 180 27.51 -13.92 19.46
CA ASP A 180 27.18 -14.53 18.17
C ASP A 180 26.01 -15.52 18.23
N VAL A 181 25.17 -15.45 19.27
CA VAL A 181 23.99 -16.31 19.39
C VAL A 181 22.78 -15.64 18.79
N PHE A 182 22.07 -16.42 17.97
CA PHE A 182 20.93 -15.98 17.21
C PHE A 182 19.61 -16.33 17.92
N TYR A 183 18.81 -15.32 18.20
CA TYR A 183 17.53 -15.44 18.89
C TYR A 183 16.36 -15.02 18.00
N VAL A 184 15.20 -15.62 18.27
CA VAL A 184 13.89 -15.24 17.75
C VAL A 184 12.95 -14.84 18.89
N ARG A 185 12.11 -13.84 18.63
CA ARG A 185 10.94 -13.50 19.45
C ARG A 185 9.68 -13.61 18.61
N ILE A 186 8.68 -14.31 19.13
CA ILE A 186 7.37 -14.46 18.52
C ILE A 186 6.38 -13.56 19.28
N ASP A 187 5.78 -12.61 18.60
CA ASP A 187 4.78 -11.68 19.15
C ASP A 187 5.23 -10.97 20.44
N LYS A 188 6.49 -10.50 20.46
CA LYS A 188 7.14 -9.80 21.60
C LYS A 188 7.25 -10.63 22.89
N ASN A 189 7.14 -11.95 22.79
CA ASN A 189 7.44 -12.85 23.92
C ASN A 189 8.95 -12.96 24.18
N ARG A 190 9.30 -13.83 25.13
CA ARG A 190 10.69 -14.09 25.54
C ARG A 190 11.54 -14.61 24.37
N LYS A 191 12.85 -14.30 24.41
CA LYS A 191 13.84 -14.80 23.46
C LYS A 191 13.92 -16.33 23.48
N ILE A 192 13.99 -16.93 22.31
CA ILE A 192 14.20 -18.37 22.09
C ILE A 192 15.35 -18.49 21.08
N PRO A 193 16.30 -19.43 21.20
CA PRO A 193 17.29 -19.69 20.16
C PRO A 193 16.61 -19.97 18.81
N VAL A 194 17.11 -19.40 17.71
CA VAL A 194 16.46 -19.53 16.40
C VAL A 194 16.39 -20.99 15.93
N THR A 195 17.34 -21.82 16.34
CA THR A 195 17.40 -23.25 16.00
C THR A 195 16.21 -24.03 16.56
N VAL A 196 15.69 -23.67 17.74
CA VAL A 196 14.44 -24.24 18.28
C VAL A 196 13.28 -23.96 17.32
N PHE A 197 13.20 -22.75 16.79
CA PHE A 197 12.15 -22.38 15.85
C PHE A 197 12.30 -23.10 14.50
N ILE A 198 13.53 -23.21 13.99
CA ILE A 198 13.84 -23.97 12.77
C ILE A 198 13.45 -25.45 12.91
N ARG A 199 13.73 -26.08 14.06
CA ARG A 199 13.33 -27.48 14.34
C ARG A 199 11.83 -27.67 14.32
N ALA A 200 11.10 -26.75 14.96
CA ALA A 200 9.64 -26.79 15.00
C ALA A 200 8.99 -26.66 13.61
N LEU A 201 9.71 -26.11 12.62
CA LEU A 201 9.25 -25.94 11.24
C LEU A 201 9.63 -27.10 10.31
N GLY A 202 10.41 -28.09 10.79
CA GLY A 202 10.64 -29.36 10.08
C GLY A 202 12.11 -29.79 9.96
N LEU A 203 13.09 -28.91 10.20
CA LEU A 203 14.51 -29.26 10.18
C LEU A 203 14.94 -29.76 11.58
N GLY A 204 14.59 -31.01 11.89
CA GLY A 204 14.65 -31.54 13.26
C GLY A 204 16.06 -31.78 13.83
N THR A 205 17.06 -32.04 12.98
CA THR A 205 18.43 -32.42 13.42
C THR A 205 19.47 -31.33 13.13
N ASP A 206 20.53 -31.31 13.94
CA ASP A 206 21.63 -30.32 13.84
C ASP A 206 22.27 -30.35 12.44
N GLN A 207 22.45 -31.56 11.89
CA GLN A 207 23.01 -31.76 10.56
C GLN A 207 22.10 -31.18 9.46
N GLN A 208 20.78 -31.38 9.55
CA GLN A 208 19.85 -30.82 8.56
C GLN A 208 19.86 -29.28 8.55
N ILE A 209 20.03 -28.66 9.72
CA ILE A 209 20.13 -27.21 9.84
C ILE A 209 21.41 -26.72 9.16
N LEU A 210 22.55 -27.33 9.47
CA LEU A 210 23.85 -26.98 8.87
C LEU A 210 23.88 -27.25 7.36
N ASP A 211 23.28 -28.35 6.90
CA ASP A 211 23.19 -28.67 5.47
C ASP A 211 22.36 -27.61 4.74
N PHE A 212 21.28 -27.11 5.33
CA PHE A 212 20.38 -26.15 4.71
C PHE A 212 20.96 -24.72 4.70
N PHE A 213 21.39 -24.22 5.86
CA PHE A 213 21.88 -22.83 6.02
C PHE A 213 23.36 -22.66 5.65
N GLY A 214 24.12 -23.75 5.63
CA GLY A 214 25.58 -23.73 5.50
C GLY A 214 26.29 -23.67 6.86
N ASN A 215 27.62 -23.72 6.82
CA ASN A 215 28.47 -23.61 8.02
C ASN A 215 28.69 -22.14 8.38
N ASP A 216 27.84 -21.62 9.27
CA ASP A 216 28.00 -20.29 9.88
C ASP A 216 28.37 -20.43 11.37
N ASP A 217 29.32 -19.62 11.83
CA ASP A 217 29.82 -19.64 13.22
C ASP A 217 28.70 -19.29 14.22
N ARG A 218 27.78 -18.37 13.86
CA ARG A 218 26.64 -17.98 14.70
C ARG A 218 25.60 -19.10 14.80
N MET A 219 25.34 -19.78 13.68
CA MET A 219 24.41 -20.92 13.69
C MET A 219 24.97 -22.04 14.58
N THR A 220 26.28 -22.31 14.48
CA THR A 220 26.97 -23.29 15.34
C THR A 220 26.89 -22.92 16.82
N ALA A 221 27.21 -21.66 17.17
CA ALA A 221 27.10 -21.15 18.54
C ALA A 221 25.66 -21.21 19.08
N THR A 222 24.67 -21.04 18.20
CA THR A 222 23.25 -21.14 18.56
C THR A 222 22.83 -22.58 18.82
N ILE A 223 23.30 -23.54 18.01
CA ILE A 223 23.08 -24.97 18.20
C ILE A 223 23.66 -25.45 19.55
N GLU A 224 24.81 -24.90 19.97
CA GLU A 224 25.40 -25.22 21.28
C GLU A 224 24.55 -24.74 22.46
N LYS A 225 23.88 -23.59 22.32
CA LYS A 225 22.96 -23.06 23.34
C LYS A 225 21.53 -23.61 23.21
N ASP A 226 21.23 -24.39 22.18
CA ASP A 226 19.92 -24.97 21.94
C ASP A 226 19.60 -26.08 22.96
N PRO A 227 18.55 -25.94 23.79
CA PRO A 227 18.16 -26.97 24.73
C PRO A 227 17.46 -28.18 24.07
N CYS A 228 17.00 -28.04 22.82
CA CYS A 228 16.20 -29.03 22.11
C CYS A 228 17.02 -29.79 21.07
N LYS A 229 16.77 -31.09 20.90
CA LYS A 229 17.47 -31.93 19.89
C LYS A 229 16.57 -32.55 18.83
N ASN A 230 15.25 -32.43 18.98
CA ASN A 230 14.27 -32.92 18.02
C ASN A 230 13.12 -31.92 17.84
N MET A 231 12.26 -32.20 16.84
CA MET A 231 11.10 -31.36 16.49
C MET A 231 10.06 -31.30 17.60
N GLU A 232 9.80 -32.39 18.31
CA GLU A 232 8.76 -32.47 19.35
C GLU A 232 9.12 -31.61 20.57
N GLU A 233 10.36 -31.72 21.06
CA GLU A 233 10.89 -30.89 22.14
C GLU A 233 10.84 -29.41 21.79
N ALA A 234 11.17 -29.07 20.54
CA ALA A 234 11.13 -27.70 20.05
C ALA A 234 9.70 -27.13 20.02
N LEU A 235 8.72 -27.91 19.53
CA LEU A 235 7.31 -27.54 19.57
C LEU A 235 6.82 -27.31 21.01
N PHE A 236 7.22 -28.17 21.94
CA PHE A 236 6.87 -28.01 23.36
C PHE A 236 7.50 -26.78 23.99
N GLU A 237 8.77 -26.49 23.70
CA GLU A 237 9.44 -25.32 24.25
C GLU A 237 8.77 -24.03 23.75
N ILE A 238 8.47 -23.94 22.45
CA ILE A 238 7.74 -22.80 21.87
C ILE A 238 6.35 -22.68 22.51
N TYR A 239 5.60 -23.78 22.60
CA TYR A 239 4.26 -23.76 23.18
C TYR A 239 4.28 -23.31 24.64
N ARG A 240 5.22 -23.80 25.46
CA ARG A 240 5.37 -23.39 26.86
C ARG A 240 5.69 -21.91 27.01
N LYS A 241 6.48 -21.33 26.09
CA LYS A 241 6.80 -19.89 26.12
C LYS A 241 5.61 -19.03 25.73
N LEU A 242 4.82 -19.46 24.74
CA LEU A 242 3.65 -18.74 24.27
C LEU A 242 2.44 -18.91 25.20
N ARG A 243 2.27 -20.10 25.79
CA ARG A 243 1.17 -20.47 26.69
C ARG A 243 1.69 -21.20 27.93
N PRO A 244 2.19 -20.47 28.94
CA PRO A 244 2.78 -21.08 30.14
C PRO A 244 1.79 -21.89 30.98
N SER A 245 0.49 -21.58 30.88
CA SER A 245 -0.56 -22.13 31.74
C SER A 245 -1.19 -23.42 31.23
N GLU A 246 -0.91 -23.82 29.98
CA GLU A 246 -1.51 -24.99 29.35
C GLU A 246 -0.45 -26.09 29.15
N PRO A 247 -0.73 -27.36 29.52
CA PRO A 247 0.19 -28.45 29.26
C PRO A 247 0.32 -28.67 27.74
N PRO A 248 1.54 -28.76 27.19
CA PRO A 248 1.72 -28.93 25.76
C PRO A 248 1.43 -30.38 25.33
N THR A 249 0.68 -30.55 24.25
CA THR A 249 0.60 -31.81 23.48
C THR A 249 1.11 -31.57 22.06
N ILE A 250 1.58 -32.61 21.37
CA ILE A 250 2.18 -32.42 20.02
C ILE A 250 1.16 -31.81 19.07
N GLU A 251 -0.06 -32.36 19.08
CA GLU A 251 -1.15 -31.88 18.24
C GLU A 251 -1.54 -30.44 18.57
N SER A 252 -1.67 -30.08 19.85
CA SER A 252 -2.01 -28.70 20.23
C SER A 252 -0.89 -27.71 19.91
N ALA A 253 0.37 -28.10 20.09
CA ALA A 253 1.51 -27.27 19.77
C ALA A 253 1.63 -27.02 18.25
N GLN A 254 1.51 -28.07 17.45
CA GLN A 254 1.53 -27.96 15.98
C GLN A 254 0.33 -27.15 15.48
N ALA A 255 -0.88 -27.44 15.96
CA ALA A 255 -2.08 -26.71 15.56
C ALA A 255 -2.00 -25.22 15.97
N HIS A 256 -1.41 -24.93 17.13
CA HIS A 256 -1.21 -23.55 17.58
C HIS A 256 -0.21 -22.81 16.69
N LEU A 257 0.93 -23.41 16.38
CA LEU A 257 1.93 -22.82 15.50
C LEU A 257 1.37 -22.59 14.09
N ASN A 258 0.69 -23.60 13.54
CA ASN A 258 0.04 -23.50 12.24
C ASN A 258 -1.05 -22.41 12.23
N GLY A 259 -1.88 -22.34 13.27
CA GLY A 259 -2.88 -21.30 13.40
C GLY A 259 -2.30 -19.89 13.64
N LEU A 260 -1.05 -19.78 14.06
CA LEU A 260 -0.42 -18.50 14.33
C LEU A 260 0.23 -17.89 13.07
N PHE A 261 0.80 -18.72 12.19
CA PHE A 261 1.53 -18.26 10.99
C PHE A 261 0.94 -18.71 9.65
N PHE A 262 0.32 -19.89 9.58
CA PHE A 262 -0.07 -20.54 8.33
C PHE A 262 -1.58 -20.56 8.09
N ASP A 263 -2.37 -19.94 8.97
CA ASP A 263 -3.82 -19.76 8.80
C ASP A 263 -4.12 -18.37 8.23
N ALA A 264 -4.61 -18.31 6.99
CA ALA A 264 -5.01 -17.08 6.29
C ALA A 264 -6.06 -16.24 7.05
N ARG A 265 -6.88 -16.87 7.91
CA ARG A 265 -7.88 -16.16 8.72
C ARG A 265 -7.24 -15.35 9.85
N ARG A 266 -6.09 -15.79 10.36
CA ARG A 266 -5.39 -15.19 11.51
C ARG A 266 -4.16 -14.40 11.11
N TYR A 267 -3.47 -14.83 10.07
CA TYR A 267 -2.26 -14.22 9.53
C TYR A 267 -2.48 -13.78 8.09
N ASP A 268 -2.21 -12.51 7.80
CA ASP A 268 -2.37 -11.91 6.48
C ASP A 268 -1.19 -10.95 6.21
N LEU A 269 -0.54 -11.13 5.07
CA LEU A 269 0.49 -10.25 4.55
C LEU A 269 -0.11 -9.14 3.67
N SER A 270 -1.35 -9.28 3.20
CA SER A 270 -1.93 -8.55 2.07
C SER A 270 -1.13 -8.71 0.77
N ARG A 271 -1.72 -8.29 -0.36
CA ARG A 271 -1.03 -8.29 -1.67
C ARG A 271 0.30 -7.53 -1.63
N VAL A 272 0.31 -6.38 -0.94
CA VAL A 272 1.50 -5.53 -0.80
C VAL A 272 2.62 -6.23 -0.03
N GLY A 273 2.27 -6.92 1.07
CA GLY A 273 3.26 -7.65 1.84
C GLY A 273 3.88 -8.77 1.03
N ARG A 274 3.08 -9.57 0.32
CA ARG A 274 3.61 -10.62 -0.57
C ARG A 274 4.55 -10.05 -1.63
N TYR A 275 4.19 -8.96 -2.29
CA TYR A 275 5.06 -8.25 -3.23
C TYR A 275 6.40 -7.83 -2.58
N LYS A 276 6.36 -7.23 -1.38
CA LYS A 276 7.56 -6.78 -0.65
C LYS A 276 8.45 -7.94 -0.20
N TYR A 277 7.87 -9.03 0.30
CA TYR A 277 8.62 -10.23 0.70
C TYR A 277 9.32 -10.83 -0.49
N ASN A 278 8.59 -11.03 -1.60
CA ASN A 278 9.14 -11.60 -2.82
C ASN A 278 10.26 -10.72 -3.39
N LYS A 279 10.12 -9.39 -3.32
CA LYS A 279 11.18 -8.48 -3.77
C LYS A 279 12.42 -8.48 -2.87
N LYS A 280 12.26 -8.60 -1.55
CA LYS A 280 13.37 -8.54 -0.58
C LYS A 280 14.10 -9.88 -0.45
N LEU A 281 13.36 -10.99 -0.42
CA LEU A 281 13.88 -12.35 -0.19
C LEU A 281 14.23 -13.09 -1.49
N ASN A 282 14.10 -12.44 -2.65
CA ASN A 282 14.55 -13.04 -3.91
C ASN A 282 16.05 -13.37 -3.90
N LEU A 283 16.42 -14.20 -4.85
CA LEU A 283 17.80 -14.61 -5.05
C LEU A 283 18.61 -13.50 -5.73
N ALA A 284 18.00 -12.86 -6.73
CA ALA A 284 18.67 -11.90 -7.62
C ALA A 284 19.29 -10.71 -6.86
N GLY A 285 18.60 -10.20 -5.83
CA GLY A 285 19.05 -9.04 -5.07
C GLY A 285 20.33 -9.26 -4.26
N ARG A 286 20.66 -10.51 -3.91
CA ARG A 286 21.88 -10.87 -3.16
C ARG A 286 22.99 -11.42 -4.05
N LEU A 287 22.65 -11.99 -5.21
CA LEU A 287 23.63 -12.57 -6.13
C LEU A 287 24.30 -11.54 -7.06
N ALA A 288 23.62 -10.44 -7.39
CA ALA A 288 24.15 -9.48 -8.35
C ALA A 288 25.53 -8.94 -7.90
N GLY A 289 26.55 -9.15 -8.74
CA GLY A 289 27.93 -8.74 -8.48
C GLY A 289 28.80 -9.78 -7.74
N GLN A 290 28.23 -10.90 -7.29
CA GLN A 290 28.94 -11.92 -6.53
C GLN A 290 29.56 -13.01 -7.42
N VAL A 291 30.53 -13.75 -6.89
CA VAL A 291 31.20 -14.87 -7.58
C VAL A 291 30.64 -16.20 -7.07
N LEU A 292 30.28 -17.09 -8.00
CA LEU A 292 29.75 -18.41 -7.66
C LEU A 292 30.84 -19.34 -7.11
N ALA A 293 30.56 -20.02 -6.00
CA ALA A 293 31.44 -21.07 -5.46
C ALA A 293 31.21 -22.41 -6.15
N ARG A 294 29.96 -22.71 -6.51
CA ARG A 294 29.51 -23.98 -7.08
C ARG A 294 28.71 -23.72 -8.35
N PRO A 295 28.68 -24.66 -9.31
CA PRO A 295 27.85 -24.51 -10.51
C PRO A 295 26.38 -24.46 -10.14
N VAL A 296 25.62 -23.63 -10.85
CA VAL A 296 24.17 -23.48 -10.67
C VAL A 296 23.47 -24.09 -11.87
N ALA A 297 22.57 -25.04 -11.60
CA ALA A 297 21.74 -25.68 -12.61
C ALA A 297 20.28 -25.28 -12.45
N ASP A 298 19.57 -25.24 -13.58
CA ASP A 298 18.14 -25.01 -13.63
C ASP A 298 17.38 -26.22 -13.00
N PRO A 299 16.50 -26.01 -12.00
CA PRO A 299 15.75 -27.10 -11.35
C PRO A 299 14.73 -27.81 -12.24
N SER A 300 14.35 -27.21 -13.37
CA SER A 300 13.36 -27.74 -14.31
C SER A 300 14.03 -28.51 -15.46
N THR A 301 15.07 -27.95 -16.07
CA THR A 301 15.74 -28.54 -17.24
C THR A 301 17.00 -29.33 -16.87
N GLY A 302 17.61 -29.05 -15.72
CA GLY A 302 18.91 -29.61 -15.31
C GLY A 302 20.10 -29.01 -16.07
N GLU A 303 19.88 -28.01 -16.92
CA GLU A 303 20.95 -27.33 -17.65
C GLU A 303 21.77 -26.44 -16.72
N VAL A 304 23.10 -26.45 -16.88
CA VAL A 304 24.00 -25.59 -16.11
C VAL A 304 23.85 -24.15 -16.61
N MET A 305 23.30 -23.28 -15.78
CA MET A 305 23.10 -21.87 -16.08
C MET A 305 24.40 -21.07 -15.96
N ALA A 306 25.24 -21.45 -14.99
CA ALA A 306 26.54 -20.83 -14.76
C ALA A 306 27.51 -21.79 -14.05
N GLU A 307 28.78 -21.71 -14.45
CA GLU A 307 29.87 -22.48 -13.88
C GLU A 307 30.40 -21.86 -12.58
N ALA A 308 31.10 -22.68 -11.77
CA ALA A 308 31.81 -22.18 -10.60
C ALA A 308 32.88 -21.14 -11.01
N GLY A 309 33.00 -20.06 -10.23
CA GLY A 309 33.92 -18.95 -10.48
C GLY A 309 33.38 -17.85 -11.42
N ALA A 310 32.18 -18.01 -11.99
CA ALA A 310 31.56 -16.96 -12.79
C ALA A 310 31.03 -15.81 -11.92
N THR A 311 31.25 -14.56 -12.35
CA THR A 311 30.64 -13.37 -11.73
C THR A 311 29.21 -13.22 -12.23
N VAL A 312 28.27 -13.11 -11.30
CA VAL A 312 26.85 -13.04 -11.62
C VAL A 312 26.46 -11.59 -11.97
N SER A 313 26.19 -11.34 -13.25
CA SER A 313 25.56 -10.08 -13.66
C SER A 313 24.10 -10.01 -13.18
N ARG A 314 23.55 -8.80 -13.01
CA ARG A 314 22.15 -8.61 -12.59
C ARG A 314 21.15 -9.38 -13.47
N ALA A 315 21.34 -9.35 -14.79
CA ALA A 315 20.48 -10.07 -15.73
C ALA A 315 20.59 -11.60 -15.59
N LEU A 316 21.78 -12.12 -15.25
CA LEU A 316 21.96 -13.55 -14.98
C LEU A 316 21.31 -13.94 -13.64
N ALA A 317 21.43 -13.08 -12.62
CA ALA A 317 20.79 -13.26 -11.32
C ALA A 317 19.25 -13.31 -11.43
N GLU A 318 18.66 -12.40 -12.23
CA GLU A 318 17.22 -12.39 -12.52
C GLU A 318 16.79 -13.66 -13.25
N LYS A 319 17.57 -14.14 -14.24
CA LYS A 319 17.31 -15.42 -14.91
C LYS A 319 17.34 -16.61 -13.95
N MET A 320 18.31 -16.68 -13.05
CA MET A 320 18.41 -17.75 -12.05
C MET A 320 17.23 -17.74 -11.08
N ASP A 321 16.82 -16.55 -10.64
CA ASP A 321 15.67 -16.35 -9.76
C ASP A 321 14.35 -16.74 -10.45
N ASP A 322 14.20 -16.39 -11.73
CA ASP A 322 13.03 -16.74 -12.54
C ASP A 322 12.96 -18.22 -12.91
N ALA A 323 14.11 -18.91 -13.05
CA ALA A 323 14.19 -20.36 -13.23
C ALA A 323 13.79 -21.17 -11.98
N GLY A 324 13.55 -20.51 -10.84
CA GLY A 324 13.13 -21.16 -9.61
C GLY A 324 14.26 -21.78 -8.80
N VAL A 325 15.51 -21.33 -8.99
CA VAL A 325 16.66 -21.78 -8.19
C VAL A 325 16.44 -21.38 -6.72
N THR A 326 16.43 -22.38 -5.83
CA THR A 326 16.12 -22.16 -4.40
C THR A 326 17.33 -21.78 -3.57
N SER A 327 18.53 -22.25 -3.93
CA SER A 327 19.74 -21.91 -3.20
C SER A 327 20.98 -21.85 -4.09
N VAL A 328 21.85 -20.88 -3.85
CA VAL A 328 23.13 -20.70 -4.55
C VAL A 328 24.24 -20.48 -3.55
N THR A 329 25.40 -21.09 -3.78
CA THR A 329 26.59 -20.89 -2.94
C THR A 329 27.52 -19.88 -3.60
N VAL A 330 27.83 -18.79 -2.90
CA VAL A 330 28.73 -17.73 -3.36
C VAL A 330 30.00 -17.71 -2.53
N LYS A 331 31.10 -17.23 -3.14
CA LYS A 331 32.34 -16.94 -2.42
C LYS A 331 32.30 -15.51 -1.92
N VAL A 332 32.58 -15.35 -0.63
CA VAL A 332 32.72 -14.05 0.03
C VAL A 332 34.20 -13.78 0.31
N GLU A 333 34.53 -12.56 0.69
CA GLU A 333 35.87 -12.20 1.19
C GLU A 333 36.36 -13.25 2.22
N ASP A 334 37.65 -13.60 2.15
CA ASP A 334 38.32 -14.71 2.86
C ASP A 334 38.04 -16.15 2.35
N ASP A 335 37.56 -16.33 1.11
CA ASP A 335 37.30 -17.64 0.47
C ASP A 335 36.28 -18.51 1.22
N LYS A 336 35.47 -17.90 2.10
CA LYS A 336 34.34 -18.54 2.77
C LYS A 336 33.19 -18.76 1.79
N GLU A 337 32.62 -19.97 1.81
CA GLU A 337 31.42 -20.33 1.06
C GLU A 337 30.17 -19.94 1.87
N VAL A 338 29.35 -19.03 1.33
CA VAL A 338 28.06 -18.65 1.93
C VAL A 338 26.92 -19.12 1.04
N ARG A 339 25.93 -19.79 1.64
CA ARG A 339 24.75 -20.26 0.92
C ARG A 339 23.64 -19.20 1.01
N VAL A 340 23.18 -18.72 -0.14
CA VAL A 340 22.05 -17.80 -0.28
C VAL A 340 20.80 -18.61 -0.61
N VAL A 341 19.75 -18.45 0.18
CA VAL A 341 18.46 -19.15 0.03
C VAL A 341 17.36 -18.17 -0.38
N SER A 342 16.61 -18.51 -1.42
CA SER A 342 15.44 -17.77 -1.93
C SER A 342 14.15 -18.26 -1.27
N ASN A 343 13.10 -17.44 -1.31
CA ASN A 343 11.75 -17.86 -0.90
C ASN A 343 10.99 -18.65 -1.98
N GLY A 344 11.64 -19.02 -3.10
CA GLY A 344 11.10 -19.96 -4.08
C GLY A 344 9.95 -19.41 -4.94
N MET A 345 9.87 -18.08 -5.09
CA MET A 345 8.82 -17.40 -5.84
C MET A 345 9.33 -16.98 -7.22
N VAL A 346 8.60 -17.28 -8.30
CA VAL A 346 8.97 -17.02 -9.69
C VAL A 346 7.98 -16.09 -10.40
N ASP A 347 8.44 -15.41 -11.45
CA ASP A 347 7.56 -14.65 -12.33
C ASP A 347 6.78 -15.60 -13.26
N ILE A 348 5.45 -15.62 -13.11
CA ILE A 348 4.56 -16.48 -13.89
C ILE A 348 4.64 -16.19 -15.40
N SER A 349 4.92 -14.96 -15.80
CA SER A 349 4.95 -14.54 -17.21
C SER A 349 6.03 -15.23 -18.04
N LYS A 350 7.01 -15.86 -17.39
CA LYS A 350 8.05 -16.67 -18.06
C LYS A 350 7.62 -18.10 -18.37
N TYR A 351 6.53 -18.55 -17.76
CA TYR A 351 6.05 -19.94 -17.84
C TYR A 351 4.74 -20.08 -18.62
N VAL A 352 3.99 -18.98 -18.80
CA VAL A 352 2.71 -18.99 -19.51
C VAL A 352 2.70 -17.98 -20.65
N ASP A 353 2.08 -18.36 -21.77
CA ASP A 353 1.99 -17.53 -22.99
C ASP A 353 0.79 -16.54 -22.97
N PHE A 354 0.03 -16.49 -21.88
CA PHE A 354 -1.14 -15.62 -21.70
C PHE A 354 -0.94 -14.58 -20.59
N ASP A 355 -1.73 -13.50 -20.61
CA ASP A 355 -1.65 -12.45 -19.59
C ASP A 355 -2.33 -12.91 -18.29
N ALA A 356 -1.52 -13.48 -17.39
CA ALA A 356 -1.95 -13.94 -16.07
C ALA A 356 -2.63 -12.85 -15.21
N LYS A 357 -2.31 -11.57 -15.44
CA LYS A 357 -2.94 -10.44 -14.72
C LYS A 357 -4.38 -10.24 -15.17
N LYS A 358 -4.63 -10.28 -16.49
CA LYS A 358 -5.95 -10.04 -17.05
C LYS A 358 -6.86 -11.26 -16.93
N GLU A 359 -6.31 -12.46 -17.11
CA GLU A 359 -7.10 -13.69 -17.19
C GLU A 359 -7.28 -14.39 -15.83
N CYS A 360 -6.25 -14.41 -14.98
CA CYS A 360 -6.29 -15.11 -13.68
C CYS A 360 -6.26 -14.16 -12.46
N GLY A 361 -6.06 -12.86 -12.67
CA GLY A 361 -5.99 -11.88 -11.58
C GLY A 361 -4.78 -12.08 -10.66
N ILE A 362 -3.70 -12.66 -11.17
CA ILE A 362 -2.42 -12.86 -10.47
C ILE A 362 -1.46 -11.77 -10.96
N ARG A 363 -0.95 -10.95 -10.03
CA ARG A 363 -0.01 -9.84 -10.33
C ARG A 363 1.36 -10.08 -9.71
N GLU A 364 1.40 -10.87 -8.64
CA GLU A 364 2.56 -11.15 -7.83
C GLU A 364 3.35 -12.36 -8.35
N ARG A 365 4.62 -12.49 -7.92
CA ARG A 365 5.39 -13.73 -8.13
C ARG A 365 4.71 -14.90 -7.42
N VAL A 366 4.72 -16.06 -8.07
CA VAL A 366 4.01 -17.28 -7.65
C VAL A 366 4.98 -18.32 -7.13
N ARG A 367 4.51 -19.21 -6.25
CA ARG A 367 5.33 -20.29 -5.71
C ARG A 367 5.69 -21.29 -6.81
N PHE A 368 6.98 -21.53 -7.01
CA PHE A 368 7.48 -22.40 -8.09
C PHE A 368 7.05 -23.87 -7.92
N SER A 369 7.05 -24.41 -6.70
CA SER A 369 6.67 -25.81 -6.46
C SER A 369 5.23 -26.12 -6.90
N VAL A 370 4.29 -25.26 -6.53
CA VAL A 370 2.88 -25.38 -6.92
C VAL A 370 2.69 -25.12 -8.40
N LEU A 371 3.40 -24.14 -8.97
CA LEU A 371 3.35 -23.86 -10.40
C LEU A 371 3.84 -25.08 -11.20
N LYS A 372 4.94 -25.71 -10.78
CA LYS A 372 5.49 -26.91 -11.44
C LYS A 372 4.50 -28.07 -11.40
N GLU A 373 3.85 -28.32 -10.27
CA GLU A 373 2.77 -29.33 -10.18
C GLU A 373 1.64 -29.07 -11.19
N ILE A 374 1.23 -27.82 -11.37
CA ILE A 374 0.17 -27.44 -12.32
C ILE A 374 0.66 -27.62 -13.76
N LEU A 375 1.89 -27.20 -14.07
CA LEU A 375 2.47 -27.32 -15.41
C LEU A 375 2.69 -28.78 -15.81
N ASP A 376 3.07 -29.64 -14.86
CA ASP A 376 3.29 -31.07 -15.09
C ASP A 376 1.97 -31.84 -15.24
N SER A 377 0.88 -31.36 -14.61
CA SER A 377 -0.44 -32.00 -14.67
C SER A 377 -1.27 -31.58 -15.89
N CYS A 378 -1.11 -30.36 -16.39
CA CYS A 378 -1.92 -29.81 -17.48
C CYS A 378 -1.19 -29.78 -18.83
N LYS A 379 -1.85 -30.25 -19.90
CA LYS A 379 -1.26 -30.32 -21.25
C LYS A 379 -1.67 -29.16 -22.17
N THR A 380 -2.82 -28.53 -21.90
CA THR A 380 -3.33 -27.40 -22.69
C THR A 380 -3.34 -26.11 -21.89
N ASP A 381 -3.22 -24.97 -22.57
CA ASP A 381 -3.17 -23.66 -21.91
C ASP A 381 -4.52 -23.27 -21.29
N ASP A 382 -5.65 -23.73 -21.82
CA ASP A 382 -6.97 -23.48 -21.23
C ASP A 382 -7.16 -24.25 -19.90
N GLU A 383 -6.70 -25.50 -19.82
CA GLU A 383 -6.66 -26.25 -18.55
C GLU A 383 -5.73 -25.59 -17.53
N ARG A 384 -4.57 -25.08 -17.98
CA ARG A 384 -3.64 -24.34 -17.12
C ARG A 384 -4.31 -23.09 -16.56
N LYS A 385 -5.03 -22.33 -17.37
CA LYS A 385 -5.78 -21.13 -16.93
C LYS A 385 -6.80 -21.47 -15.84
N GLU A 386 -7.58 -22.53 -16.04
CA GLU A 386 -8.59 -22.96 -15.08
C GLU A 386 -7.96 -23.41 -13.75
N GLN A 387 -6.90 -24.23 -13.80
CA GLN A 387 -6.22 -24.70 -12.59
C GLN A 387 -5.46 -23.59 -11.86
N ILE A 388 -4.82 -22.67 -12.58
CA ILE A 388 -4.18 -21.48 -11.99
C ILE A 388 -5.23 -20.59 -11.31
N GLY A 389 -6.41 -20.43 -11.92
CA GLY A 389 -7.52 -19.72 -11.30
C GLY A 389 -8.05 -20.40 -10.04
N ALA A 390 -8.19 -21.73 -10.07
CA ALA A 390 -8.71 -22.51 -8.95
C ALA A 390 -7.74 -22.58 -7.75
N ARG A 391 -6.43 -22.73 -8.01
CA ARG A 391 -5.36 -22.81 -6.98
C ARG A 391 -4.66 -21.48 -6.74
N ARG A 392 -5.36 -20.35 -6.97
CA ARG A 392 -4.79 -19.01 -6.80
C ARG A 392 -4.21 -18.77 -5.41
N ASP A 393 -4.92 -19.22 -4.38
CA ASP A 393 -4.51 -19.02 -2.98
C ASP A 393 -3.29 -19.89 -2.61
N ASP A 394 -3.09 -21.03 -3.26
CA ASP A 394 -1.89 -21.87 -3.09
C ASP A 394 -0.67 -21.27 -3.80
N LEU A 395 -0.89 -20.68 -4.97
CA LEU A 395 0.15 -20.02 -5.77
C LEU A 395 0.63 -18.72 -5.14
N VAL A 396 -0.31 -17.92 -4.61
CA VAL A 396 -0.05 -16.64 -3.95
C VAL A 396 -0.67 -16.67 -2.54
N PRO A 397 -0.03 -17.37 -1.59
CA PRO A 397 -0.55 -17.46 -0.23
C PRO A 397 -0.57 -16.09 0.44
N SER A 398 -1.70 -15.78 1.08
CA SER A 398 -1.88 -14.55 1.86
C SER A 398 -1.14 -14.58 3.20
N HIS A 399 -0.79 -15.76 3.70
CA HIS A 399 -0.04 -15.95 4.95
C HIS A 399 1.45 -16.22 4.72
N ILE A 400 2.31 -16.00 5.71
CA ILE A 400 3.75 -16.29 5.60
C ILE A 400 3.99 -17.78 5.35
N THR A 401 5.07 -18.11 4.63
CA THR A 401 5.41 -19.51 4.28
C THR A 401 6.68 -19.95 5.00
N VAL A 402 6.91 -21.26 5.12
CA VAL A 402 8.15 -21.77 5.75
C VAL A 402 9.38 -21.30 4.97
N ASP A 403 9.31 -21.29 3.64
CA ASP A 403 10.39 -20.81 2.77
C ASP A 403 10.69 -19.32 3.00
N ASP A 404 9.67 -18.49 3.22
CA ASP A 404 9.87 -17.07 3.59
C ASP A 404 10.61 -16.94 4.92
N ILE A 405 10.23 -17.75 5.92
CA ILE A 405 10.87 -17.74 7.25
C ILE A 405 12.34 -18.16 7.11
N PHE A 406 12.62 -19.28 6.43
CA PHE A 406 13.98 -19.76 6.25
C PHE A 406 14.84 -18.79 5.42
N ALA A 407 14.29 -18.22 4.35
CA ALA A 407 14.98 -17.18 3.58
C ALA A 407 15.25 -15.93 4.43
N SER A 408 14.32 -15.55 5.32
CA SER A 408 14.50 -14.36 6.17
C SER A 408 15.59 -14.55 7.24
N ILE A 409 15.72 -15.75 7.80
CA ILE A 409 16.80 -16.14 8.74
C ILE A 409 18.14 -16.16 7.99
N ASN A 410 18.18 -16.84 6.84
CA ASN A 410 19.39 -16.93 6.00
C ASN A 410 19.89 -15.55 5.55
N TYR A 411 18.99 -14.61 5.26
CA TYR A 411 19.37 -13.25 4.89
C TYR A 411 20.11 -12.52 6.03
N LEU A 412 19.73 -12.74 7.29
CA LEU A 412 20.44 -12.17 8.43
C LEU A 412 21.87 -12.74 8.52
N ASP A 413 22.02 -14.06 8.35
CA ASP A 413 23.34 -14.71 8.31
C ASP A 413 24.19 -14.15 7.16
N CYS A 414 23.58 -13.98 5.97
CA CYS A 414 24.23 -13.37 4.81
C CYS A 414 24.68 -11.94 5.10
N LEU A 415 23.83 -11.10 5.68
CA LEU A 415 24.15 -9.70 6.00
C LEU A 415 25.36 -9.59 6.90
N ALA A 416 25.43 -10.46 7.88
CA ALA A 416 26.50 -10.46 8.84
C ALA A 416 27.78 -11.14 8.31
N MET A 417 27.77 -11.57 7.03
CA MET A 417 28.93 -11.89 6.19
C MET A 417 29.16 -10.84 5.08
N GLY A 418 28.47 -9.69 5.12
CA GLY A 418 28.59 -8.63 4.10
C GLY A 418 27.77 -8.83 2.83
N LEU A 419 26.87 -9.82 2.79
CA LEU A 419 25.98 -10.09 1.66
C LEU A 419 24.55 -9.60 1.93
N GLY A 420 24.17 -8.51 1.26
CA GLY A 420 22.80 -7.97 1.31
C GLY A 420 22.78 -6.47 1.59
N ASN A 421 21.58 -5.92 1.77
CA ASN A 421 21.38 -4.50 2.05
C ASN A 421 20.54 -4.29 3.31
N LEU A 422 20.93 -3.30 4.12
CA LEU A 422 20.13 -2.80 5.24
C LEU A 422 18.91 -2.02 4.72
N ASP A 423 17.87 -1.92 5.54
CA ASP A 423 16.64 -1.21 5.17
C ASP A 423 16.48 0.08 5.96
N ASP A 424 16.19 1.16 5.23
CA ASP A 424 15.76 2.42 5.82
C ASP A 424 14.23 2.41 6.01
N ILE A 425 13.79 2.54 7.26
CA ILE A 425 12.37 2.50 7.64
C ILE A 425 11.60 3.74 7.15
N ASP A 426 12.29 4.86 6.95
CA ASP A 426 11.70 6.15 6.64
C ASP A 426 11.63 6.43 5.13
N HIS A 427 12.42 5.69 4.35
CA HIS A 427 12.32 5.62 2.90
C HIS A 427 10.88 5.35 2.42
N LEU A 428 10.37 6.14 1.46
CA LEU A 428 8.99 6.02 0.96
C LEU A 428 8.69 4.72 0.19
N GLY A 429 9.71 3.96 -0.19
CA GLY A 429 9.55 2.58 -0.67
C GLY A 429 9.19 1.57 0.43
N ASN A 430 9.34 1.96 1.71
CA ASN A 430 9.04 1.16 2.90
C ASN A 430 7.85 1.72 3.69
N ARG A 431 7.42 2.95 3.40
CA ARG A 431 6.17 3.54 3.91
C ARG A 431 5.10 3.57 2.83
N ARG A 432 3.85 3.25 3.19
CA ARG A 432 2.71 3.26 2.27
C ARG A 432 1.54 4.04 2.83
N ILE A 433 0.71 4.53 1.93
CA ILE A 433 -0.55 5.19 2.25
C ILE A 433 -1.67 4.16 2.29
N ARG A 434 -2.36 4.09 3.43
CA ARG A 434 -3.69 3.51 3.54
C ARG A 434 -4.72 4.57 3.21
N SER A 435 -5.35 4.41 2.05
CA SER A 435 -6.39 5.32 1.57
C SER A 435 -7.76 4.97 2.16
N VAL A 436 -8.76 5.83 1.93
CA VAL A 436 -10.11 5.70 2.49
C VAL A 436 -10.74 4.32 2.25
N GLY A 437 -10.60 3.77 1.05
CA GLY A 437 -11.17 2.48 0.69
C GLY A 437 -10.59 1.33 1.51
N GLU A 438 -9.27 1.30 1.68
CA GLU A 438 -8.59 0.27 2.49
C GLU A 438 -8.94 0.41 3.98
N LEU A 439 -9.01 1.65 4.48
CA LEU A 439 -9.42 1.90 5.87
C LEU A 439 -10.84 1.39 6.13
N LEU A 440 -11.78 1.65 5.21
CA LEU A 440 -13.15 1.15 5.30
C LEU A 440 -13.20 -0.37 5.17
N GLN A 441 -12.45 -0.96 4.22
CA GLN A 441 -12.34 -2.41 4.06
C GLN A 441 -11.92 -3.11 5.36
N ASN A 442 -10.93 -2.56 6.06
CA ASN A 442 -10.48 -3.10 7.33
C ASN A 442 -11.56 -3.02 8.43
N GLN A 443 -12.33 -1.93 8.48
CA GLN A 443 -13.46 -1.81 9.43
C GLN A 443 -14.58 -2.79 9.12
N PHE A 444 -14.89 -3.00 7.84
CA PHE A 444 -15.81 -4.05 7.41
C PHE A 444 -15.33 -5.41 7.87
N ARG A 445 -14.07 -5.75 7.61
CA ARG A 445 -13.47 -7.01 8.03
C ARG A 445 -13.59 -7.25 9.54
N ILE A 446 -13.35 -6.24 10.37
CA ILE A 446 -13.54 -6.32 11.83
C ILE A 446 -15.01 -6.57 12.19
N GLY A 447 -15.93 -5.84 11.55
CA GLY A 447 -17.37 -6.02 11.74
C GLY A 447 -17.85 -7.43 11.35
N PHE A 448 -17.36 -7.95 10.22
CA PHE A 448 -17.69 -9.28 9.71
C PHE A 448 -17.06 -10.41 10.53
N SER A 449 -15.84 -10.24 11.05
CA SER A 449 -15.24 -11.22 11.96
C SER A 449 -16.07 -11.38 13.25
N ARG A 450 -16.63 -10.28 13.78
CA ARG A 450 -17.58 -10.34 14.90
C ARG A 450 -18.90 -11.01 14.49
N LEU A 451 -19.38 -10.72 13.28
CA LEU A 451 -20.58 -11.34 12.72
C LEU A 451 -20.42 -12.86 12.53
N GLU A 452 -19.27 -13.31 11.99
CA GLU A 452 -18.97 -14.73 11.78
C GLU A 452 -19.11 -15.52 13.08
N ARG A 453 -18.55 -14.98 14.17
CA ARG A 453 -18.67 -15.61 15.50
C ARG A 453 -20.13 -15.75 15.93
N VAL A 454 -20.94 -14.71 15.74
CA VAL A 454 -22.37 -14.72 16.08
C VAL A 454 -23.14 -15.72 15.21
N ILE A 455 -22.82 -15.80 13.91
CA ILE A 455 -23.43 -16.76 12.98
C ILE A 455 -23.10 -18.19 13.44
N ARG A 456 -21.83 -18.49 13.73
CA ARG A 456 -21.39 -19.83 14.18
C ARG A 456 -22.08 -20.26 15.49
N GLU A 457 -22.17 -19.34 16.46
CA GLU A 457 -22.87 -19.57 17.73
C GLU A 457 -24.37 -19.84 17.49
N ARG A 458 -25.04 -19.06 16.64
CA ARG A 458 -26.46 -19.26 16.30
C ARG A 458 -26.74 -20.52 15.51
N MET A 459 -25.90 -20.85 14.52
CA MET A 459 -26.01 -22.08 13.75
C MET A 459 -26.00 -23.30 14.67
N THR A 460 -25.14 -23.31 15.69
CA THR A 460 -25.05 -24.42 16.65
C THR A 460 -26.28 -24.51 17.55
N LEU A 461 -26.79 -23.37 18.03
CA LEU A 461 -27.99 -23.33 18.88
C LEU A 461 -29.27 -23.68 18.13
N GLN A 462 -29.37 -23.27 16.86
CA GLN A 462 -30.56 -23.45 16.01
C GLN A 462 -30.49 -24.70 15.12
N ALA A 463 -29.40 -25.47 15.19
CA ALA A 463 -29.25 -26.73 14.46
C ALA A 463 -30.30 -27.79 14.84
N GLN A 464 -31.02 -27.62 15.95
CA GLN A 464 -32.10 -28.52 16.36
C GLN A 464 -33.40 -28.31 15.54
N ASP A 465 -33.61 -27.13 14.94
CA ASP A 465 -34.82 -26.76 14.20
C ASP A 465 -34.52 -26.43 12.72
N LEU A 466 -34.01 -27.41 11.97
CA LEU A 466 -33.51 -27.27 10.59
C LEU A 466 -34.54 -26.73 9.57
N GLU A 467 -35.83 -27.01 9.74
CA GLU A 467 -36.88 -26.58 8.80
C GLU A 467 -37.06 -25.05 8.78
N THR A 468 -36.89 -24.39 9.93
CA THR A 468 -37.09 -22.94 10.08
C THR A 468 -35.83 -22.11 9.83
N LEU A 469 -34.69 -22.78 9.64
CA LEU A 469 -33.40 -22.12 9.51
C LEU A 469 -33.31 -21.42 8.15
N THR A 470 -33.16 -20.10 8.18
CA THR A 470 -32.96 -19.26 6.98
C THR A 470 -31.70 -18.40 7.17
N PRO A 471 -31.02 -17.99 6.09
CA PRO A 471 -29.88 -17.07 6.21
C PRO A 471 -30.23 -15.79 7.00
N HIS A 472 -31.46 -15.29 6.83
CA HIS A 472 -31.96 -14.10 7.51
C HIS A 472 -32.04 -14.25 9.04
N SER A 473 -32.36 -15.44 9.58
CA SER A 473 -32.42 -15.65 11.04
C SER A 473 -31.02 -15.72 11.69
N LEU A 474 -30.04 -16.18 10.92
CA LEU A 474 -28.66 -16.36 11.37
C LEU A 474 -27.87 -15.06 11.41
N ILE A 475 -28.11 -14.16 10.45
CA ILE A 475 -27.33 -12.93 10.28
C ILE A 475 -27.84 -11.83 11.22
N ASN A 476 -26.96 -11.31 12.07
CA ASN A 476 -27.24 -10.14 12.92
C ASN A 476 -26.33 -8.97 12.53
N ILE A 477 -26.90 -7.95 11.89
CA ILE A 477 -26.13 -6.85 11.29
C ILE A 477 -25.51 -5.85 12.28
N ARG A 478 -25.90 -5.90 13.57
CA ARG A 478 -25.48 -4.90 14.58
C ARG A 478 -23.95 -4.75 14.70
N PRO A 479 -23.12 -5.81 14.69
CA PRO A 479 -21.66 -5.66 14.79
C PRO A 479 -21.05 -4.93 13.61
N VAL A 480 -21.59 -5.11 12.40
CA VAL A 480 -21.10 -4.47 11.17
C VAL A 480 -21.46 -2.99 11.17
N THR A 481 -22.73 -2.65 11.42
CA THR A 481 -23.19 -1.26 11.47
C THR A 481 -22.54 -0.48 12.62
N ALA A 482 -22.29 -1.12 13.76
CA ALA A 482 -21.58 -0.52 14.87
C ALA A 482 -20.12 -0.18 14.52
N ALA A 483 -19.39 -1.09 13.86
CA ALA A 483 -17.99 -0.85 13.47
C ALA A 483 -17.86 0.34 12.50
N ILE A 484 -18.76 0.45 11.52
CA ILE A 484 -18.78 1.57 10.57
C ILE A 484 -19.12 2.87 11.30
N ARG A 485 -20.15 2.87 12.15
CA ARG A 485 -20.57 4.07 12.90
C ARG A 485 -19.46 4.54 13.87
N GLU A 486 -18.77 3.61 14.52
CA GLU A 486 -17.64 3.90 15.38
C GLU A 486 -16.50 4.54 14.57
N PHE A 487 -16.14 3.96 13.42
CA PHE A 487 -15.10 4.52 12.56
C PHE A 487 -15.42 5.95 12.11
N PHE A 488 -16.62 6.21 11.59
CA PHE A 488 -16.96 7.57 11.17
C PHE A 488 -17.13 8.56 12.33
N GLY A 489 -17.58 8.09 13.50
CA GLY A 489 -17.88 8.93 14.65
C GLY A 489 -16.68 9.27 15.53
N SER A 490 -15.84 8.29 15.86
CA SER A 490 -14.78 8.41 16.87
C SER A 490 -13.36 8.23 16.34
N SER A 491 -13.17 7.77 15.09
CA SER A 491 -11.82 7.58 14.54
C SER A 491 -11.08 8.91 14.41
N PRO A 492 -9.79 8.99 14.80
CA PRO A 492 -8.96 10.18 14.58
C PRO A 492 -8.71 10.46 13.09
N LEU A 493 -8.92 9.46 12.21
CA LEU A 493 -8.79 9.59 10.77
C LEU A 493 -10.06 10.14 10.11
N SER A 494 -11.22 10.02 10.76
CA SER A 494 -12.48 10.64 10.33
C SER A 494 -12.59 12.03 10.96
N GLN A 495 -12.09 13.04 10.26
CA GLN A 495 -12.00 14.40 10.78
C GLN A 495 -13.17 15.25 10.30
N PHE A 496 -13.60 16.19 11.13
CA PHE A 496 -14.50 17.26 10.68
C PHE A 496 -13.79 18.05 9.58
N MET A 497 -14.50 18.29 8.48
CA MET A 497 -13.90 18.96 7.35
C MET A 497 -13.53 20.41 7.70
N ASP A 498 -12.37 20.83 7.21
CA ASP A 498 -11.93 22.24 7.28
C ASP A 498 -12.45 22.94 6.03
N GLN A 499 -13.49 23.75 6.22
CA GLN A 499 -14.25 24.43 5.19
C GLN A 499 -14.16 25.95 5.36
N THR A 500 -13.03 26.45 5.87
CA THR A 500 -12.80 27.90 5.98
C THR A 500 -12.82 28.55 4.60
N ASN A 501 -12.11 27.95 3.64
CA ASN A 501 -12.07 28.33 2.23
C ASN A 501 -11.78 27.12 1.33
N PRO A 502 -11.92 27.23 -0.01
CA PRO A 502 -11.73 26.10 -0.93
C PRO A 502 -10.34 25.45 -0.90
N LEU A 503 -9.29 26.22 -0.56
CA LEU A 503 -7.94 25.69 -0.42
C LEU A 503 -7.79 24.85 0.86
N ALA A 504 -8.43 25.27 1.96
CA ALA A 504 -8.47 24.48 3.19
C ALA A 504 -9.12 23.11 2.95
N GLU A 505 -10.23 23.08 2.22
CA GLU A 505 -10.90 21.83 1.84
C GLU A 505 -10.01 20.91 1.01
N LEU A 506 -9.39 21.47 -0.03
CA LEU A 506 -8.56 20.72 -0.96
C LEU A 506 -7.31 20.14 -0.27
N THR A 507 -6.64 20.94 0.55
CA THR A 507 -5.46 20.49 1.31
C THR A 507 -5.83 19.44 2.36
N HIS A 508 -7.01 19.55 3.00
CA HIS A 508 -7.47 18.55 3.95
C HIS A 508 -7.76 17.20 3.28
N LYS A 509 -8.33 17.19 2.06
CA LYS A 509 -8.55 15.96 1.28
C LYS A 509 -7.25 15.27 0.82
N ARG A 510 -6.15 16.04 0.71
CA ARG A 510 -4.81 15.56 0.31
C ARG A 510 -3.82 15.40 1.48
N ARG A 511 -4.32 15.50 2.71
CA ARG A 511 -3.51 15.36 3.93
C ARG A 511 -3.12 13.90 4.14
N LEU A 512 -1.88 13.71 4.57
CA LEU A 512 -1.33 12.43 5.01
C LEU A 512 -1.04 12.50 6.51
N SER A 513 -1.56 11.53 7.27
CA SER A 513 -1.33 11.45 8.72
C SER A 513 -0.52 10.21 9.06
N ALA A 514 0.63 10.37 9.72
CA ALA A 514 1.36 9.25 10.31
C ALA A 514 0.73 8.76 11.64
N LEU A 515 -0.23 9.54 12.18
CA LEU A 515 -0.95 9.26 13.41
C LEU A 515 -2.17 8.38 13.16
N GLY A 516 -2.56 7.59 14.16
CA GLY A 516 -3.79 6.79 14.19
C GLY A 516 -3.55 5.32 14.52
N PRO A 517 -4.61 4.48 14.56
CA PRO A 517 -4.48 3.05 14.80
C PRO A 517 -3.52 2.40 13.80
N GLY A 518 -2.56 1.62 14.27
CA GLY A 518 -1.51 1.00 13.43
C GLY A 518 -0.43 1.96 12.90
N GLY A 519 -0.55 3.26 13.17
CA GLY A 519 0.47 4.26 12.91
C GLY A 519 1.28 4.58 14.18
N LEU A 520 1.87 5.77 14.21
CA LEU A 520 2.65 6.24 15.34
C LEU A 520 1.78 7.02 16.34
N SER A 521 2.17 6.98 17.62
CA SER A 521 1.68 7.93 18.61
C SER A 521 2.59 9.15 18.64
N ARG A 522 2.04 10.30 19.05
CA ARG A 522 2.78 11.57 19.13
C ARG A 522 4.03 11.45 20.01
N ASP A 523 3.92 10.74 21.12
CA ASP A 523 5.01 10.62 22.12
C ASP A 523 6.08 9.58 21.72
N ARG A 524 5.75 8.63 20.84
CA ARG A 524 6.70 7.61 20.36
C ARG A 524 7.41 8.02 19.08
N ALA A 525 6.98 9.11 18.44
CA ALA A 525 7.62 9.59 17.23
C ALA A 525 8.91 10.34 17.55
N GLY A 526 10.04 9.71 17.23
CA GLY A 526 11.37 10.30 17.34
C GLY A 526 11.61 11.43 16.33
N PHE A 527 12.82 11.99 16.37
CA PHE A 527 13.24 13.07 15.47
C PHE A 527 13.31 12.61 14.01
N GLU A 528 13.95 11.45 13.74
CA GLU A 528 14.16 10.91 12.38
C GLU A 528 12.87 10.84 11.56
N VAL A 529 11.78 10.36 12.18
CA VAL A 529 10.48 10.22 11.54
C VAL A 529 9.85 11.57 11.12
N ARG A 530 10.22 12.65 11.82
CA ARG A 530 9.68 14.00 11.58
C ARG A 530 10.48 14.76 10.54
N ASP A 531 11.70 14.29 10.23
CA ASP A 531 12.60 14.97 9.32
C ASP A 531 12.21 14.73 7.85
N VAL A 532 12.78 15.53 6.96
CA VAL A 532 12.58 15.41 5.52
C VAL A 532 13.56 14.39 4.95
N HIS A 533 13.02 13.28 4.46
CA HIS A 533 13.80 12.26 3.76
C HIS A 533 13.96 12.60 2.27
N TYR A 534 15.09 12.25 1.63
CA TYR A 534 15.36 12.60 0.22
C TYR A 534 14.29 12.04 -0.75
N THR A 535 13.72 10.87 -0.42
CA THR A 535 12.64 10.26 -1.21
C THR A 535 11.34 11.06 -1.24
N HIS A 536 11.17 12.05 -0.34
CA HIS A 536 9.98 12.90 -0.34
C HIS A 536 9.88 13.73 -1.62
N TYR A 537 10.99 13.96 -2.32
CA TYR A 537 11.05 14.73 -3.56
C TYR A 537 10.01 14.23 -4.59
N GLY A 538 9.14 15.13 -5.04
CA GLY A 538 8.07 14.83 -6.01
C GLY A 538 6.86 14.08 -5.44
N ARG A 539 6.89 13.65 -4.18
CA ARG A 539 5.88 12.76 -3.56
C ARG A 539 5.14 13.41 -2.40
N MET A 540 5.89 13.97 -1.46
CA MET A 540 5.37 14.70 -0.31
C MET A 540 6.00 16.09 -0.26
N CYS A 541 5.21 17.08 0.08
CA CYS A 541 5.70 18.44 0.20
C CYS A 541 6.63 18.56 1.41
N PRO A 542 7.86 19.08 1.26
CA PRO A 542 8.77 19.30 2.36
C PRO A 542 8.46 20.58 3.17
N ILE A 543 7.64 21.49 2.62
CA ILE A 543 7.33 22.79 3.21
C ILE A 543 6.03 22.77 4.03
N GLU A 544 4.96 22.20 3.48
CA GLU A 544 3.66 22.24 4.13
C GLU A 544 3.59 21.19 5.25
N THR A 545 3.67 21.63 6.50
CA THR A 545 3.41 20.84 7.71
C THR A 545 2.84 21.77 8.78
N PRO A 546 1.95 21.30 9.67
CA PRO A 546 1.51 22.13 10.79
C PRO A 546 2.69 22.44 11.73
N GLU A 547 2.66 23.63 12.29
CA GLU A 547 3.57 24.05 13.35
C GLU A 547 3.20 23.38 14.69
N GLY A 548 4.19 23.21 15.58
CA GLY A 548 3.98 22.66 16.91
C GLY A 548 4.13 21.13 17.01
N PRO A 549 3.43 20.45 17.93
CA PRO A 549 3.70 19.05 18.27
C PRO A 549 3.51 18.03 17.13
N ASN A 550 2.76 18.40 16.09
CA ASN A 550 2.47 17.54 14.94
C ASN A 550 3.42 17.75 13.76
N ILE A 551 4.46 18.60 13.90
CA ILE A 551 5.44 18.85 12.85
C ILE A 551 6.05 17.54 12.32
N GLY A 552 6.07 17.36 11.01
CA GLY A 552 6.59 16.15 10.34
C GLY A 552 5.71 14.90 10.45
N LEU A 553 4.64 14.92 11.27
CA LEU A 553 3.71 13.80 11.42
C LEU A 553 2.45 13.94 10.55
N ILE A 554 2.17 15.17 10.12
CA ILE A 554 1.11 15.49 9.18
C ILE A 554 1.76 16.16 7.99
N SER A 555 1.73 15.49 6.85
CA SER A 555 2.32 15.97 5.60
C SER A 555 1.25 16.07 4.51
N TYR A 556 1.61 16.63 3.37
CA TYR A 556 0.69 16.82 2.24
C TYR A 556 1.31 16.25 0.98
N LEU A 557 0.48 15.68 0.12
CA LEU A 557 0.93 15.20 -1.18
C LEU A 557 1.41 16.34 -2.06
N ALA A 558 2.49 16.09 -2.79
CA ALA A 558 2.97 17.03 -3.80
C ALA A 558 1.97 17.14 -4.97
N THR A 559 2.10 18.17 -5.81
CA THR A 559 1.12 18.51 -6.86
C THR A 559 0.87 17.37 -7.86
N PHE A 560 1.93 16.74 -8.37
CA PHE A 560 1.86 15.68 -9.38
C PHE A 560 1.90 14.26 -8.83
N ALA A 561 2.01 14.11 -7.51
CA ALA A 561 2.09 12.81 -6.85
C ALA A 561 0.83 11.98 -7.11
N ARG A 562 1.02 10.69 -7.41
CA ARG A 562 -0.05 9.69 -7.53
C ARG A 562 0.18 8.57 -6.52
N ILE A 563 -0.89 7.82 -6.23
CA ILE A 563 -0.82 6.63 -5.39
C ILE A 563 -1.11 5.44 -6.28
N ASN A 564 -0.25 4.43 -6.23
CA ASN A 564 -0.45 3.20 -6.97
C ASN A 564 -1.36 2.20 -6.24
N GLU A 565 -1.63 1.07 -6.89
CA GLU A 565 -2.52 0.02 -6.37
C GLU A 565 -2.03 -0.57 -5.03
N TYR A 566 -0.72 -0.51 -4.76
CA TYR A 566 -0.11 -1.01 -3.54
C TYR A 566 -0.03 0.04 -2.41
N GLY A 567 -0.43 1.28 -2.69
CA GLY A 567 -0.40 2.39 -1.73
C GLY A 567 0.94 3.13 -1.67
N PHE A 568 1.89 2.88 -2.57
CA PHE A 568 3.13 3.67 -2.67
C PHE A 568 2.89 4.96 -3.46
N ILE A 569 3.63 6.01 -3.11
CA ILE A 569 3.56 7.30 -3.79
C ILE A 569 4.50 7.30 -4.99
N GLU A 570 3.98 7.69 -6.14
CA GLU A 570 4.70 7.79 -7.39
C GLU A 570 4.86 9.24 -7.83
N ALA A 571 6.03 9.56 -8.39
CA ALA A 571 6.34 10.84 -8.98
C ALA A 571 6.59 10.66 -10.50
N PRO A 572 6.19 11.63 -11.35
CA PRO A 572 6.38 11.53 -12.78
C PRO A 572 7.75 12.05 -13.23
N PHE A 573 8.39 11.33 -14.15
CA PHE A 573 9.65 11.71 -14.77
C PHE A 573 9.60 11.47 -16.29
N ARG A 574 10.32 12.30 -17.05
CA ARG A 574 10.51 12.14 -18.49
C ARG A 574 11.64 11.16 -18.76
N ARG A 575 11.43 10.21 -19.67
CA ARG A 575 12.47 9.25 -20.05
C ARG A 575 13.52 9.90 -20.97
N VAL A 576 14.79 9.72 -20.67
CA VAL A 576 15.90 10.03 -21.58
C VAL A 576 16.25 8.77 -22.36
N ASP A 577 16.18 8.83 -23.69
CA ASP A 577 16.58 7.69 -24.50
C ASP A 577 18.12 7.60 -24.57
N LYS A 578 18.69 6.56 -23.95
CA LYS A 578 20.13 6.33 -23.89
C LYS A 578 20.80 6.18 -25.26
N LYS A 579 20.06 5.72 -26.29
CA LYS A 579 20.64 5.51 -27.62
C LYS A 579 20.80 6.82 -28.39
N THR A 580 19.84 7.72 -28.24
CA THR A 580 19.77 8.98 -28.99
C THR A 580 20.22 10.19 -28.18
N GLY A 581 20.26 10.07 -26.84
CA GLY A 581 20.55 11.17 -25.92
C GLY A 581 19.42 12.21 -25.80
N VAL A 582 18.23 11.90 -26.31
CA VAL A 582 17.09 12.83 -26.37
C VAL A 582 16.16 12.64 -25.17
N VAL A 583 15.73 13.75 -24.58
CA VAL A 583 14.69 13.77 -23.55
C VAL A 583 13.32 13.64 -24.20
N THR A 584 12.72 12.46 -24.08
CA THR A 584 11.41 12.18 -24.68
C THR A 584 10.27 12.95 -23.98
N LYS A 585 9.10 12.98 -24.63
CA LYS A 585 7.85 13.47 -24.02
C LYS A 585 7.11 12.37 -23.23
N GLU A 586 7.64 11.15 -23.22
CA GLU A 586 7.05 10.03 -22.49
C GLU A 586 7.31 10.20 -21.00
N VAL A 587 6.22 10.27 -20.22
CA VAL A 587 6.26 10.44 -18.77
C VAL A 587 5.99 9.10 -18.10
N VAL A 588 6.93 8.67 -17.26
CA VAL A 588 6.86 7.45 -16.47
C VAL A 588 6.68 7.83 -15.00
N TYR A 589 5.66 7.25 -14.36
CA TYR A 589 5.47 7.36 -12.92
C TYR A 589 6.32 6.30 -12.22
N MET A 590 7.16 6.73 -11.27
CA MET A 590 8.08 5.84 -10.56
C MET A 590 7.87 5.92 -9.04
N THR A 591 7.96 4.78 -8.36
CA THR A 591 8.05 4.69 -6.91
C THR A 591 9.47 5.01 -6.43
N ALA A 592 9.64 5.33 -5.15
CA ALA A 592 10.93 5.74 -4.59
C ALA A 592 12.02 4.67 -4.75
N ASP A 593 11.68 3.40 -4.57
CA ASP A 593 12.60 2.27 -4.69
C ASP A 593 13.06 2.00 -6.13
N VAL A 594 12.26 2.38 -7.13
CA VAL A 594 12.63 2.27 -8.54
C VAL A 594 13.55 3.42 -8.92
N GLU A 595 13.21 4.63 -8.47
CA GLU A 595 13.98 5.86 -8.70
C GLU A 595 15.43 5.76 -8.23
N ASP A 596 15.71 5.13 -7.09
CA ASP A 596 17.06 4.94 -6.53
C ASP A 596 18.05 4.20 -7.45
N ASN A 597 17.55 3.54 -8.49
CA ASN A 597 18.39 2.85 -9.48
C ASN A 597 18.84 3.75 -10.63
N TYR A 598 18.31 4.97 -10.72
CA TYR A 598 18.46 5.85 -11.87
C TYR A 598 18.99 7.23 -11.48
N VAL A 599 19.68 7.89 -12.41
CA VAL A 599 20.11 9.27 -12.25
C VAL A 599 19.04 10.20 -12.84
N CYS A 600 18.40 11.01 -11.99
CA CYS A 600 17.35 11.95 -12.39
C CYS A 600 17.91 13.38 -12.50
N VAL A 601 17.77 14.01 -13.67
CA VAL A 601 18.21 15.38 -13.96
C VAL A 601 17.10 16.39 -13.64
N GLN A 602 17.48 17.60 -13.24
CA GLN A 602 16.54 18.67 -12.90
C GLN A 602 15.71 19.17 -14.10
N ALA A 603 14.49 19.67 -13.84
CA ALA A 603 13.57 20.15 -14.87
C ALA A 603 14.01 21.46 -15.57
N ASN A 604 14.92 22.22 -14.94
CA ASN A 604 15.42 23.51 -15.42
C ASN A 604 16.65 23.38 -16.35
N GLU A 605 17.18 22.18 -16.55
CA GLU A 605 18.32 21.95 -17.42
C GLU A 605 17.95 22.32 -18.86
N PRO A 606 18.73 23.19 -19.54
CA PRO A 606 18.34 23.73 -20.83
C PRO A 606 18.50 22.67 -21.94
N LEU A 607 17.45 22.51 -22.73
CA LEU A 607 17.39 21.59 -23.87
C LEU A 607 17.43 22.37 -25.19
N ASP A 608 17.93 21.73 -26.25
CA ASP A 608 17.81 22.25 -27.62
C ASP A 608 16.42 21.95 -28.24
N GLU A 609 16.22 22.35 -29.50
CA GLU A 609 14.95 22.14 -30.21
C GLU A 609 14.65 20.65 -30.50
N GLU A 610 15.68 19.81 -30.55
CA GLU A 610 15.56 18.36 -30.78
C GLU A 610 15.41 17.56 -29.46
N GLY A 611 15.65 18.21 -28.32
CA GLY A 611 15.49 17.67 -26.98
C GLY A 611 16.77 17.10 -26.36
N HIS A 612 17.95 17.45 -26.86
CA HIS A 612 19.24 17.10 -26.25
C HIS A 612 19.65 18.13 -25.18
N PHE A 613 20.47 17.68 -24.23
CA PHE A 613 21.08 18.56 -23.24
C PHE A 613 22.11 19.49 -23.89
N LEU A 614 21.96 20.80 -23.67
CA LEU A 614 22.90 21.81 -24.17
C LEU A 614 24.26 21.76 -23.45
N HIS A 615 24.25 21.40 -22.17
CA HIS A 615 25.47 21.24 -21.37
C HIS A 615 26.01 19.81 -21.44
N ALA A 616 27.33 19.67 -21.49
CA ALA A 616 28.00 18.36 -21.51
C ALA A 616 27.84 17.64 -20.15
N LYS A 617 27.92 18.42 -19.08
CA LYS A 617 27.66 17.99 -17.71
C LYS A 617 26.35 18.58 -17.23
N VAL A 618 25.53 17.74 -16.61
CA VAL A 618 24.20 18.08 -16.13
C VAL A 618 24.09 17.77 -14.64
N ASN A 619 23.35 18.62 -13.92
CA ASN A 619 23.11 18.42 -12.50
C ASN A 619 21.95 17.45 -12.31
N GLY A 620 22.19 16.38 -11.55
CA GLY A 620 21.20 15.38 -11.24
C GLY A 620 21.25 14.93 -9.78
N ARG A 621 20.41 13.97 -9.48
CA ARG A 621 20.33 13.31 -8.18
C ARG A 621 20.45 11.81 -8.36
N TYR A 622 21.22 11.19 -7.46
CA TYR A 622 21.32 9.75 -7.34
C TYR A 622 21.22 9.41 -5.86
N ARG A 623 20.09 8.80 -5.46
CA ARG A 623 19.74 8.56 -4.06
C ARG A 623 19.75 9.85 -3.24
N ASP A 624 20.56 9.92 -2.18
CA ASP A 624 20.72 11.07 -1.29
C ASP A 624 21.77 12.09 -1.78
N GLU A 625 22.53 11.77 -2.84
CA GLU A 625 23.58 12.64 -3.36
C GLU A 625 23.13 13.51 -4.53
N PHE A 626 23.56 14.78 -4.52
CA PHE A 626 23.51 15.67 -5.67
C PHE A 626 24.79 15.49 -6.49
N VAL A 627 24.64 15.01 -7.72
CA VAL A 627 25.75 14.61 -8.58
C VAL A 627 25.77 15.43 -9.87
N GLU A 628 26.96 15.87 -10.27
CA GLU A 628 27.19 16.40 -11.61
C GLU A 628 27.67 15.24 -12.49
N VAL A 629 26.88 14.88 -13.50
CA VAL A 629 27.16 13.74 -14.37
C VAL A 629 27.27 14.18 -15.83
N GLU A 630 28.02 13.42 -16.63
CA GLU A 630 27.98 13.55 -18.08
C GLU A 630 26.56 13.25 -18.59
N ARG A 631 26.11 13.97 -19.61
CA ARG A 631 24.75 13.86 -20.17
C ARG A 631 24.36 12.44 -20.60
N GLU A 632 25.32 11.60 -20.97
CA GLU A 632 25.09 10.20 -21.36
C GLU A 632 24.72 9.29 -20.18
N ARG A 633 25.01 9.72 -18.94
CA ARG A 633 24.64 9.00 -17.72
C ARG A 633 23.24 9.36 -17.20
N ALA A 634 22.59 10.39 -17.76
CA ALA A 634 21.24 10.77 -17.38
C ALA A 634 20.21 9.73 -17.85
N ASP A 635 19.39 9.23 -16.94
CA ASP A 635 18.34 8.24 -17.25
C ASP A 635 16.97 8.90 -17.40
N PHE A 636 16.67 9.85 -16.52
CA PHE A 636 15.38 10.53 -16.42
C PHE A 636 15.55 12.02 -16.16
N MET A 637 14.51 12.79 -16.45
CA MET A 637 14.44 14.23 -16.17
C MET A 637 13.12 14.55 -15.45
N ASP A 638 13.15 15.47 -14.48
CA ASP A 638 11.95 15.96 -13.82
C ASP A 638 10.96 16.60 -14.82
N VAL A 639 9.65 16.51 -14.54
CA VAL A 639 8.61 17.05 -15.42
C VAL A 639 8.40 18.55 -15.24
N SER A 640 8.41 19.03 -14.00
CA SER A 640 8.14 20.42 -13.66
C SER A 640 8.79 20.77 -12.32
N PRO A 641 9.38 21.97 -12.15
CA PRO A 641 9.90 22.41 -10.85
C PRO A 641 8.84 22.40 -9.74
N ARG A 642 7.56 22.55 -10.09
CA ARG A 642 6.44 22.60 -9.13
C ARG A 642 6.06 21.23 -8.57
N MET A 643 6.62 20.14 -9.13
CA MET A 643 6.30 18.78 -8.66
C MET A 643 6.77 18.51 -7.24
N VAL A 644 7.70 19.30 -6.71
CA VAL A 644 8.29 19.11 -5.37
C VAL A 644 7.36 19.60 -4.25
N VAL A 645 6.50 20.58 -4.54
CA VAL A 645 5.71 21.31 -3.53
C VAL A 645 4.23 20.89 -3.54
N SER A 646 3.51 21.22 -2.47
CA SER A 646 2.05 21.00 -2.37
C SER A 646 1.28 22.06 -3.16
N VAL A 647 -0.04 21.86 -3.27
CA VAL A 647 -0.95 22.82 -3.93
C VAL A 647 -0.93 24.19 -3.25
N ALA A 648 -1.00 24.24 -1.92
CA ALA A 648 -0.99 25.52 -1.19
C ALA A 648 0.36 26.24 -1.29
N THR A 649 1.46 25.50 -1.23
CA THR A 649 2.81 26.05 -1.38
C THR A 649 3.03 26.56 -2.81
N ALA A 650 2.53 25.83 -3.82
CA ALA A 650 2.61 26.21 -5.22
C ALA A 650 1.82 27.48 -5.57
N MET A 651 0.92 27.95 -4.69
CA MET A 651 0.18 29.21 -4.86
C MET A 651 0.97 30.45 -4.39
N ILE A 652 2.13 30.28 -3.75
CA ILE A 652 2.98 31.38 -3.32
C ILE A 652 3.84 31.84 -4.52
N PRO A 653 3.68 33.09 -5.01
CA PRO A 653 4.57 33.64 -6.02
C PRO A 653 5.95 33.93 -5.42
N PHE A 654 7.02 33.79 -6.21
CA PHE A 654 8.41 34.05 -5.79
C PHE A 654 8.89 33.18 -4.61
N LEU A 655 8.37 31.96 -4.50
CA LEU A 655 8.72 31.00 -3.46
C LEU A 655 10.25 30.75 -3.36
N GLU A 656 10.95 30.80 -4.49
CA GLU A 656 12.41 30.65 -4.56
C GLU A 656 13.21 31.76 -3.86
N HIS A 657 12.56 32.87 -3.51
CA HIS A 657 13.15 33.99 -2.78
C HIS A 657 12.78 34.02 -1.29
N ASP A 658 11.93 33.09 -0.85
CA ASP A 658 11.49 32.97 0.54
C ASP A 658 12.27 31.87 1.26
N ASP A 659 12.52 32.07 2.56
CA ASP A 659 13.03 30.99 3.40
C ASP A 659 11.95 29.93 3.68
N ALA A 660 12.37 28.68 3.89
CA ALA A 660 11.45 27.56 4.07
C ALA A 660 10.49 27.73 5.26
N ASN A 661 10.93 28.39 6.35
CA ASN A 661 10.10 28.59 7.53
C ASN A 661 8.98 29.60 7.24
N ARG A 662 9.27 30.69 6.52
CA ARG A 662 8.27 31.66 6.06
C ARG A 662 7.33 31.09 5.01
N ALA A 663 7.87 30.29 4.08
CA ALA A 663 7.05 29.60 3.09
C ALA A 663 6.06 28.62 3.76
N LEU A 664 6.49 27.92 4.82
CA LEU A 664 5.65 27.07 5.65
C LEU A 664 4.54 27.85 6.33
N MET A 665 4.87 28.96 7.00
CA MET A 665 3.88 29.85 7.63
C MET A 665 2.89 30.39 6.59
N GLY A 666 3.38 30.85 5.44
CA GLY A 666 2.56 31.37 4.34
C GLY A 666 1.59 30.32 3.79
N SER A 667 2.06 29.08 3.58
CA SER A 667 1.22 27.96 3.13
C SER A 667 0.13 27.62 4.16
N ASN A 668 0.48 27.65 5.45
CA ASN A 668 -0.46 27.41 6.54
C ASN A 668 -1.52 28.52 6.67
N MET A 669 -1.10 29.79 6.58
CA MET A 669 -1.98 30.96 6.73
C MET A 669 -2.99 31.09 5.59
N GLN A 670 -2.65 30.71 4.36
CA GLN A 670 -3.58 30.73 3.22
C GLN A 670 -4.86 29.92 3.48
N ARG A 671 -4.78 28.84 4.26
CA ARG A 671 -5.93 27.99 4.60
C ARG A 671 -6.87 28.62 5.64
N GLN A 672 -6.37 29.60 6.38
CA GLN A 672 -7.12 30.33 7.40
C GLN A 672 -7.79 31.59 6.83
N ALA A 673 -7.53 31.92 5.56
CA ALA A 673 -8.11 33.09 4.91
C ALA A 673 -9.64 32.99 4.86
N VAL A 674 -10.32 34.04 5.30
CA VAL A 674 -11.78 34.07 5.36
C VAL A 674 -12.37 34.57 4.04
N PRO A 675 -13.43 33.93 3.51
CA PRO A 675 -14.14 34.42 2.32
C PRO A 675 -14.70 35.84 2.53
N LEU A 676 -14.46 36.73 1.58
CA LEU A 676 -14.97 38.09 1.57
C LEU A 676 -16.33 38.18 0.87
N LEU A 677 -17.11 39.24 1.15
CA LEU A 677 -18.37 39.52 0.46
C LEU A 677 -18.20 39.71 -1.05
N LYS A 678 -17.10 40.34 -1.45
CA LYS A 678 -16.69 40.53 -2.84
C LYS A 678 -15.29 39.96 -2.99
N THR A 679 -15.13 38.97 -3.84
CA THR A 679 -13.85 38.33 -4.12
C THR A 679 -13.19 38.99 -5.33
N GLU A 680 -11.88 39.17 -5.26
CA GLU A 680 -11.06 39.71 -6.36
C GLU A 680 -9.90 38.76 -6.60
N ALA A 681 -9.60 38.48 -7.87
CA ALA A 681 -8.50 37.60 -8.23
C ALA A 681 -7.16 38.32 -8.00
N PRO A 682 -6.11 37.62 -7.55
CA PRO A 682 -4.82 38.26 -7.32
C PRO A 682 -4.20 38.74 -8.64
N ILE A 683 -3.63 39.96 -8.62
CA ILE A 683 -2.96 40.55 -9.79
C ILE A 683 -1.75 39.69 -10.17
N VAL A 684 -0.91 39.38 -9.19
CA VAL A 684 0.23 38.46 -9.32
C VAL A 684 -0.20 37.09 -8.83
N GLY A 685 -0.10 36.07 -9.68
CA GLY A 685 -0.47 34.70 -9.37
C GLY A 685 0.47 33.70 -10.02
N THR A 686 0.28 32.43 -9.70
CA THR A 686 1.15 31.32 -10.11
C THR A 686 0.56 30.50 -11.25
N GLY A 687 -0.75 30.61 -11.49
CA GLY A 687 -1.50 29.76 -12.42
C GLY A 687 -2.14 28.54 -11.75
N MET A 688 -1.79 28.27 -10.48
CA MET A 688 -2.37 27.16 -9.71
C MET A 688 -3.80 27.46 -9.25
N GLU A 689 -4.17 28.74 -9.13
CA GLU A 689 -5.42 29.18 -8.52
C GLU A 689 -6.65 28.65 -9.26
N TYR A 690 -6.62 28.63 -10.59
CA TYR A 690 -7.73 28.16 -11.41
C TYR A 690 -8.01 26.67 -11.16
N LYS A 691 -6.97 25.85 -11.24
CA LYS A 691 -7.08 24.40 -11.07
C LYS A 691 -7.39 24.02 -9.62
N ALA A 692 -6.85 24.74 -8.62
CA ALA A 692 -7.24 24.56 -7.22
C ALA A 692 -8.72 24.91 -6.98
N GLY A 693 -9.23 25.99 -7.58
CA GLY A 693 -10.63 26.37 -7.48
C GLY A 693 -11.59 25.35 -8.12
N VAL A 694 -11.26 24.86 -9.31
CA VAL A 694 -12.04 23.84 -10.04
C VAL A 694 -12.04 22.50 -9.30
N ASP A 695 -10.86 22.00 -8.91
CA ASP A 695 -10.74 20.67 -8.29
C ASP A 695 -11.16 20.64 -6.80
N SER A 696 -11.32 21.79 -6.14
CA SER A 696 -11.82 21.85 -4.75
C SER A 696 -13.19 21.18 -4.57
N GLY A 697 -14.02 21.18 -5.62
CA GLY A 697 -15.41 20.74 -5.61
C GLY A 697 -16.40 21.82 -5.15
N VAL A 698 -15.93 23.04 -4.86
CA VAL A 698 -16.79 24.17 -4.46
C VAL A 698 -17.42 24.86 -5.67
N CYS A 699 -16.74 24.84 -6.82
CA CYS A 699 -17.28 25.39 -8.07
C CYS A 699 -18.26 24.40 -8.72
N ILE A 700 -19.41 24.89 -9.18
CA ILE A 700 -20.34 24.09 -9.99
C ILE A 700 -19.75 23.97 -11.41
N LEU A 701 -19.55 22.73 -11.85
CA LEU A 701 -19.08 22.41 -13.19
C LEU A 701 -20.21 21.78 -14.00
N ALA A 702 -20.32 22.16 -15.28
CA ALA A 702 -21.26 21.53 -16.19
C ALA A 702 -20.83 20.07 -16.46
N LYS A 703 -21.74 19.12 -16.27
CA LYS A 703 -21.53 17.69 -16.52
C LYS A 703 -21.46 17.40 -18.01
N HIS A 704 -22.32 18.06 -18.79
CA HIS A 704 -22.41 17.91 -20.23
C HIS A 704 -22.23 19.24 -20.94
N ALA A 705 -21.70 19.18 -22.17
CA ALA A 705 -21.71 20.33 -23.06
C ALA A 705 -23.16 20.69 -23.40
N GLY A 706 -23.47 21.99 -23.43
CA GLY A 706 -24.82 22.45 -23.68
C GLY A 706 -24.95 23.95 -23.65
N VAL A 707 -26.16 24.42 -23.92
CA VAL A 707 -26.51 25.84 -23.94
C VAL A 707 -27.35 26.17 -22.72
N VAL A 708 -26.95 27.21 -21.99
CA VAL A 708 -27.70 27.70 -20.83
C VAL A 708 -29.09 28.19 -21.29
N ARG A 709 -30.14 27.58 -20.73
CA ARG A 709 -31.54 27.92 -21.05
C ARG A 709 -32.11 28.96 -20.09
N SER A 710 -31.82 28.82 -18.80
CA SER A 710 -32.23 29.77 -17.78
C SER A 710 -31.21 29.83 -16.65
N VAL A 711 -31.06 31.02 -16.08
CA VAL A 711 -30.23 31.28 -14.90
C VAL A 711 -31.08 32.04 -13.90
N SER A 712 -31.14 31.55 -12.67
CA SER A 712 -31.67 32.27 -11.52
C SER A 712 -30.61 32.33 -10.42
N ALA A 713 -30.91 32.99 -9.31
CA ALA A 713 -30.01 33.00 -8.16
C ALA A 713 -29.83 31.59 -7.57
N ASP A 714 -30.83 30.71 -7.66
CA ASP A 714 -30.84 29.42 -6.95
C ASP A 714 -30.66 28.23 -7.89
N GLU A 715 -30.85 28.40 -9.19
CA GLU A 715 -30.73 27.33 -10.19
C GLU A 715 -30.16 27.78 -11.54
N ILE A 716 -29.42 26.88 -12.18
CA ILE A 716 -28.94 27.00 -13.56
C ILE A 716 -29.48 25.81 -14.35
N LYS A 717 -30.16 26.07 -15.48
CA LYS A 717 -30.65 25.02 -16.38
C LYS A 717 -29.87 25.05 -17.69
N VAL A 718 -29.24 23.93 -18.03
CA VAL A 718 -28.42 23.76 -19.24
C VAL A 718 -29.11 22.72 -20.12
N GLY A 719 -29.47 23.11 -21.35
CA GLY A 719 -29.99 22.18 -22.34
C GLY A 719 -28.82 21.48 -23.03
N THR A 720 -28.78 20.15 -22.94
CA THR A 720 -27.79 19.32 -23.64
C THR A 720 -28.16 19.16 -25.11
N GLU A 721 -27.19 18.73 -25.93
CA GLU A 721 -27.42 18.47 -27.35
C GLU A 721 -28.46 17.35 -27.58
N ASP A 722 -28.59 16.41 -26.62
CA ASP A 722 -29.55 15.30 -26.63
C ASP A 722 -30.99 15.71 -26.27
N GLY A 723 -31.24 17.01 -26.05
CA GLY A 723 -32.56 17.53 -25.67
C GLY A 723 -32.94 17.33 -24.20
N GLN A 724 -32.05 16.78 -23.38
CA GLN A 724 -32.21 16.74 -21.93
C GLN A 724 -31.85 18.09 -21.30
N THR A 725 -32.39 18.38 -20.11
CA THR A 725 -32.07 19.61 -19.38
C THR A 725 -31.42 19.26 -18.05
N ASP A 726 -30.14 19.56 -17.92
CA ASP A 726 -29.41 19.47 -16.66
C ASP A 726 -29.80 20.66 -15.79
N THR A 727 -30.22 20.40 -14.56
CA THR A 727 -30.48 21.43 -13.56
C THR A 727 -29.43 21.37 -12.46
N TYR A 728 -28.79 22.51 -12.20
CA TYR A 728 -27.77 22.69 -11.17
C TYR A 728 -28.30 23.64 -10.10
N HIS A 729 -28.28 23.24 -8.84
CA HIS A 729 -28.69 24.08 -7.72
C HIS A 729 -27.50 24.85 -7.15
N ILE A 730 -27.73 26.13 -6.85
CA ILE A 730 -26.72 27.05 -6.34
C ILE A 730 -26.86 27.17 -4.83
N THR A 731 -25.77 26.95 -4.10
CA THR A 731 -25.75 27.12 -2.65
C THR A 731 -25.70 28.61 -2.27
N LYS A 732 -26.69 29.07 -1.50
CA LYS A 732 -26.79 30.45 -1.00
C LYS A 732 -26.74 30.50 0.53
N PHE A 733 -25.89 31.39 1.04
CA PHE A 733 -25.79 31.74 2.47
C PHE A 733 -25.75 30.54 3.43
N MET A 734 -25.14 29.43 3.01
CA MET A 734 -25.01 28.23 3.85
C MET A 734 -23.85 28.44 4.83
N ARG A 735 -24.02 27.97 6.06
CA ARG A 735 -22.97 28.01 7.08
C ARG A 735 -21.97 26.87 6.86
N SER A 736 -20.67 27.16 6.85
CA SER A 736 -19.61 26.15 6.88
C SER A 736 -19.41 25.56 8.29
N ASN A 737 -18.66 24.47 8.39
CA ASN A 737 -18.26 23.89 9.68
C ASN A 737 -17.58 24.90 10.62
N GLN A 738 -16.80 25.84 10.09
CA GLN A 738 -16.08 26.87 10.85
C GLN A 738 -16.91 28.16 11.06
N GLY A 739 -18.15 28.20 10.55
CA GLY A 739 -19.05 29.34 10.70
C GLY A 739 -18.85 30.45 9.66
N THR A 740 -18.04 30.22 8.62
CA THR A 740 -17.96 31.11 7.46
C THR A 740 -19.18 30.92 6.54
N CYS A 741 -19.40 31.86 5.64
CA CYS A 741 -20.49 31.83 4.68
C CYS A 741 -20.04 31.14 3.37
N ILE A 742 -20.73 30.07 3.00
CA ILE A 742 -20.62 29.43 1.69
C ILE A 742 -21.70 30.03 0.80
N ASN A 743 -21.27 30.80 -0.19
CA ASN A 743 -22.15 31.47 -1.14
C ASN A 743 -21.56 31.36 -2.55
N GLN A 744 -22.28 30.69 -3.44
CA GLN A 744 -21.96 30.63 -4.86
C GLN A 744 -22.69 31.78 -5.57
N VAL A 745 -21.99 32.53 -6.42
CA VAL A 745 -22.51 33.76 -7.05
C VAL A 745 -22.82 33.53 -8.52
#